data_AF-A0A524EEQ0-F1
#
_entry.id   AF-A0A524EEQ0-F1
#
_cell.length_a   1.000
_cell.length_b   1.000
_cell.length_c   1.000
_cell.angle_alpha   90.00
_cell.angle_beta   90.00
_cell.angle_gamma   90.00
#
_symmetry.space_group_name_H-M   'P 1'
#
loop_
_entity.id
_entity.type
_entity.pdbx_description
1 polymer ?
#
loop_
_entity_poly.entity_id
_entity_poly.type
_entity_poly.pdbx_seq_one_letter_code
_entity_poly.pdbx_strand_id
1 'polypeptide(L)'
;MKENQLVKLLMVLGFLLILSALITQNPENNTINSDEKSDIQNEASLKSPQMSGYWTDLTYIYIDQNDPDYNWSAAVSNDWCRGDGTWGNPYLIENITMNASSSPNGIGITIANSKDFYFIIRNCTIYAKGPTGNGIVLSNTCNGTLIDNNCSNNEVNGIVLLYNCINNTIENNVANDNGNYGITLAYDCNNNKIINNTAGNVHTTNQYYGIELEEDCNDNHIINNTVNDNTQAGIYLTDGCVNNTISRNIAGNLETNNQDVGIYVVASSNNIIVNNTVNDNTQVGIYLNDWCVNNTISGNTAGNTETTNQLYGILLLYSYHNNISNNIANGNLKYGIYLLFKCYNNSISDNIVSNMGIINQECGIVLWNECDNNTIKNNKANYNKNCGIMLNGLCDRNIILNNTANNNGDYGIWLNYTSNKNHIAANSIKNNHKNGIRIHDSNDNNIIGNIFENNLLKYINITGSSSNNKENWNLINGITDRIWIDETRAGNFTWAEAEENLAWVSGTGWWANPYLIENIIFKVSGSPQGSGIIIKNSKNKYFIIKNCTIHNFGFDGFDAGIKLENTNNGTLLYNNCSDNYLNGIILYNECKNNTLIGNIVSNNGGSGIYLYNNCDNNTISGNLANENDGNGITLNNNCDNNTISQNNASNNDYGIYMVTGCDHNYLSGNTANNNEDYGINILINCNNNTLLGNTANNNEGYGISLSNNCDDNVLSRNIANNNSDIGAISGILLSQGCGGNNLTGNTANDNKYGIYLFNCTDNILSGNIASNNSDYGIYINNKCNKNTIIANIINKNKQYGLGIGNSNDSIIIGNIFENNPSGNINIMGSSSNNEIFWNLLDGMTDAIWIDETRTGNFTWAEATESLAWCNGNGSLINPYLIENITIDANGSPTGSGIIISNYKNVYFIIKNCTIYNAGSGPNDAGIKLYNTNNGTLTLNNCSNNYRYGIYLTNTCQNNTLSGNIANDNNWCGIYLLNSIYIVISGNTASFNNENGIQLENSNYNQIINNKASFANNSISGVFLNNSHYNLIYGNRICNNTKYGICLNQSNYNVIYDNIFCGNGLNIFTEPETETGGTSGAGNGGGGGGGDKKEEITIPGYDLLILLGTVIAFIGIIPIIIYKKRLR
;
A
#
# COMPACT_ATOMS: atom_id res chain seq x y z
N MET A 1 7.55 5.31 11.22
CA MET A 1 6.88 4.02 11.50
C MET A 1 6.42 3.86 12.95
N LYS A 2 6.94 4.61 13.93
CA LYS A 2 6.46 4.52 15.33
C LYS A 2 5.25 5.43 15.67
N GLU A 3 4.99 6.51 14.94
CA GLU A 3 3.82 7.37 15.21
C GLU A 3 2.49 6.77 14.73
N ASN A 4 2.50 5.96 13.66
CA ASN A 4 1.26 5.41 13.08
C ASN A 4 0.71 4.17 13.83
N GLN A 5 1.48 3.61 14.76
CA GLN A 5 1.01 2.57 15.68
C GLN A 5 0.45 3.15 16.99
N LEU A 6 0.95 4.32 17.44
CA LEU A 6 0.43 5.01 18.61
C LEU A 6 -0.96 5.62 18.34
N VAL A 7 -1.17 6.15 17.13
CA VAL A 7 -2.47 6.70 16.69
C VAL A 7 -3.51 5.59 16.49
N LYS A 8 -3.12 4.39 16.03
CA LYS A 8 -4.01 3.22 15.96
C LYS A 8 -4.35 2.63 17.33
N LEU A 9 -3.40 2.63 18.27
CA LEU A 9 -3.64 2.16 19.64
C LEU A 9 -4.56 3.13 20.41
N LEU A 10 -4.40 4.44 20.21
CA LEU A 10 -5.27 5.46 20.80
C LEU A 10 -6.68 5.48 20.17
N MET A 11 -6.81 5.19 18.87
CA MET A 11 -8.13 5.04 18.25
C MET A 11 -8.85 3.76 18.68
N VAL A 12 -8.14 2.63 18.86
CA VAL A 12 -8.73 1.38 19.36
C VAL A 12 -9.14 1.49 20.83
N LEU A 13 -8.36 2.19 21.66
CA LEU A 13 -8.74 2.52 23.05
C LEU A 13 -9.92 3.50 23.09
N GLY A 14 -9.96 4.49 22.19
CA GLY A 14 -11.10 5.39 22.05
C GLY A 14 -12.39 4.68 21.59
N PHE A 15 -12.28 3.70 20.68
CA PHE A 15 -13.42 2.93 20.17
C PHE A 15 -13.94 1.90 21.19
N LEU A 16 -13.05 1.31 22.01
CA LEU A 16 -13.43 0.42 23.13
C LEU A 16 -14.08 1.21 24.28
N LEU A 17 -13.65 2.44 24.53
CA LEU A 17 -14.30 3.33 25.50
C LEU A 17 -15.69 3.82 25.05
N ILE A 18 -15.89 3.97 23.73
CA ILE A 18 -17.19 4.33 23.15
C ILE A 18 -18.13 3.11 23.05
N LEU A 19 -17.63 1.89 22.81
CA LEU A 19 -18.44 0.66 22.89
C LEU A 19 -18.85 0.30 24.32
N SER A 20 -18.01 0.60 25.33
CA SER A 20 -18.42 0.47 26.74
C SER A 20 -19.46 1.51 27.17
N ALA A 21 -19.66 2.57 26.36
CA ALA A 21 -20.61 3.64 26.63
C ALA A 21 -21.94 3.52 25.82
N LEU A 22 -22.03 2.58 24.87
CA LEU A 22 -23.20 2.40 23.99
C LEU A 22 -24.01 1.12 24.26
N ILE A 23 -23.64 0.33 25.27
CA ILE A 23 -24.44 -0.84 25.73
C ILE A 23 -25.41 -0.45 26.87
N THR A 24 -25.50 0.83 27.21
CA THR A 24 -26.48 1.34 28.18
C THR A 24 -27.36 2.40 27.53
N GLN A 25 -28.68 2.14 27.50
CA GLN A 25 -29.81 2.95 26.98
C GLN A 25 -30.21 2.62 25.53
N ASN A 26 -31.46 2.34 25.15
CA ASN A 26 -32.83 2.40 25.74
C ASN A 26 -33.77 1.70 24.72
N PRO A 27 -35.10 1.42 24.91
CA PRO A 27 -36.12 2.13 25.73
C PRO A 27 -37.04 1.13 26.51
N GLU A 28 -38.00 1.46 27.39
CA GLU A 28 -39.03 2.49 27.40
C GLU A 28 -39.39 2.94 28.83
N ASN A 29 -39.87 4.18 28.88
CA ASN A 29 -40.47 4.83 30.03
C ASN A 29 -41.64 4.01 30.61
N ASN A 30 -41.49 3.56 31.85
CA ASN A 30 -42.51 3.79 32.85
C ASN A 30 -41.83 4.44 34.06
N THR A 31 -42.26 5.66 34.33
CA THR A 31 -41.85 6.48 35.46
C THR A 31 -42.04 5.72 36.77
N ILE A 32 -40.93 5.35 37.42
CA ILE A 32 -40.90 5.16 38.87
C ILE A 32 -39.69 5.94 39.39
N ASN A 33 -39.98 6.91 40.26
CA ASN A 33 -39.08 7.89 40.84
C ASN A 33 -37.75 7.29 41.34
N SER A 34 -36.64 7.88 40.91
CA SER A 34 -35.30 7.57 41.43
C SER A 34 -34.91 8.38 42.68
N ASP A 35 -35.88 8.88 43.44
CA ASP A 35 -35.65 9.51 44.75
C ASP A 35 -35.99 8.52 45.87
N GLU A 36 -35.14 7.52 46.13
CA GLU A 36 -35.13 6.75 47.39
C GLU A 36 -33.86 5.88 47.53
N LYS A 37 -32.69 6.49 47.30
CA LYS A 37 -31.39 5.91 47.67
C LYS A 37 -30.62 6.85 48.61
N SER A 38 -31.30 7.27 49.66
CA SER A 38 -30.68 7.73 50.89
C SER A 38 -31.68 7.52 52.02
N ASP A 39 -31.52 6.42 52.75
CA ASP A 39 -31.78 6.35 54.19
C ASP A 39 -31.40 4.95 54.67
N ILE A 40 -30.15 4.82 55.10
CA ILE A 40 -29.76 3.75 56.02
C ILE A 40 -30.47 4.09 57.34
N GLN A 41 -31.59 3.43 57.62
CA GLN A 41 -32.25 3.59 58.91
C GLN A 41 -31.42 2.96 60.02
N ASN A 42 -31.26 3.74 61.07
CA ASN A 42 -30.52 3.44 62.28
C ASN A 42 -31.30 2.37 63.07
N GLU A 43 -30.86 1.10 63.05
CA GLU A 43 -31.51 -0.05 63.74
C GLU A 43 -31.74 0.16 65.26
N ALA A 44 -31.22 1.24 65.85
CA ALA A 44 -31.22 1.53 67.28
C ALA A 44 -32.59 1.91 67.91
N SER A 45 -33.65 2.17 67.13
CA SER A 45 -34.98 2.56 67.65
C SER A 45 -36.04 1.45 67.66
N LEU A 46 -35.67 0.22 67.29
CA LEU A 46 -36.59 -0.92 67.18
C LEU A 46 -36.46 -1.86 68.39
N LYS A 47 -37.58 -2.42 68.88
CA LYS A 47 -37.59 -3.49 69.92
C LYS A 47 -36.67 -4.64 69.47
N SER A 48 -35.70 -5.05 70.27
CA SER A 48 -34.77 -6.14 69.89
C SER A 48 -35.44 -7.51 70.05
N PRO A 49 -35.42 -8.38 69.02
CA PRO A 49 -35.81 -9.78 69.18
C PRO A 49 -34.74 -10.52 69.99
N GLN A 50 -35.12 -11.64 70.62
CA GLN A 50 -34.16 -12.49 71.33
C GLN A 50 -33.13 -13.12 70.37
N MET A 51 -31.91 -13.36 70.87
CA MET A 51 -30.83 -14.02 70.10
C MET A 51 -31.20 -15.45 69.70
N SER A 52 -30.61 -15.91 68.59
CA SER A 52 -30.82 -17.21 67.97
C SER A 52 -30.85 -18.38 68.96
N GLY A 53 -31.98 -19.10 68.98
CA GLY A 53 -32.23 -20.28 69.79
C GLY A 53 -33.57 -20.93 69.44
N TYR A 54 -33.78 -22.19 69.84
CA TYR A 54 -35.07 -22.87 69.68
C TYR A 54 -36.16 -22.15 70.48
N TRP A 55 -37.19 -21.66 69.80
CA TRP A 55 -38.39 -21.16 70.45
C TRP A 55 -39.28 -22.36 70.81
N THR A 56 -39.18 -22.86 72.05
CA THR A 56 -39.86 -24.10 72.47
C THR A 56 -41.39 -24.00 72.51
N ASP A 57 -41.92 -22.77 72.59
CA ASP A 57 -43.37 -22.50 72.67
C ASP A 57 -43.96 -21.95 71.35
N LEU A 58 -43.14 -21.75 70.31
CA LEU A 58 -43.57 -21.23 69.01
C LEU A 58 -43.57 -22.36 67.96
N THR A 59 -44.74 -22.91 67.70
CA THR A 59 -44.90 -24.11 66.84
C THR A 59 -45.17 -23.77 65.37
N TYR A 60 -45.70 -22.59 65.06
CA TYR A 60 -45.88 -22.05 63.70
C TYR A 60 -46.10 -20.54 63.76
N ILE A 61 -45.89 -19.84 62.65
CA ILE A 61 -46.30 -18.45 62.46
C ILE A 61 -47.36 -18.42 61.36
N TYR A 62 -48.53 -17.89 61.68
CA TYR A 62 -49.60 -17.66 60.71
C TYR A 62 -50.00 -16.19 60.78
N ILE A 63 -49.79 -15.49 59.68
CA ILE A 63 -50.17 -14.09 59.51
C ILE A 63 -51.06 -13.98 58.28
N ASP A 64 -52.32 -13.60 58.46
CA ASP A 64 -53.25 -13.25 57.40
C ASP A 64 -53.83 -11.87 57.68
N GLN A 65 -53.53 -10.91 56.81
CA GLN A 65 -53.99 -9.53 56.99
C GLN A 65 -55.51 -9.38 56.96
N ASN A 66 -56.24 -10.35 56.39
CA ASN A 66 -57.70 -10.38 56.39
C ASN A 66 -58.29 -11.04 57.65
N ASP A 67 -57.47 -11.69 58.49
CA ASP A 67 -57.90 -12.31 59.73
C ASP A 67 -57.83 -11.31 60.90
N PRO A 68 -58.92 -11.09 61.66
CA PRO A 68 -58.92 -10.12 62.76
C PRO A 68 -57.99 -10.51 63.91
N ASP A 69 -57.72 -11.81 64.12
CA ASP A 69 -56.95 -12.33 65.25
C ASP A 69 -55.50 -12.66 64.86
N TYR A 70 -55.22 -12.86 63.57
CA TYR A 70 -53.91 -13.28 63.06
C TYR A 70 -53.31 -12.32 62.02
N ASN A 71 -53.55 -11.01 62.09
CA ASN A 71 -52.94 -10.01 61.19
C ASN A 71 -51.61 -9.44 61.71
N TRP A 72 -50.97 -8.55 60.95
CA TRP A 72 -49.69 -7.94 61.34
C TRP A 72 -49.75 -7.15 62.66
N SER A 73 -50.90 -6.53 63.00
CA SER A 73 -51.06 -5.82 64.28
C SER A 73 -51.03 -6.78 65.47
N ALA A 74 -51.58 -7.99 65.30
CA ALA A 74 -51.45 -9.06 66.28
C ALA A 74 -50.01 -9.63 66.31
N ALA A 75 -49.37 -9.79 65.15
CA ALA A 75 -48.00 -10.30 65.05
C ALA A 75 -46.98 -9.45 65.83
N VAL A 76 -46.98 -8.11 65.65
CA VAL A 76 -46.05 -7.20 66.35
C VAL A 76 -46.27 -7.11 67.87
N SER A 77 -47.40 -7.65 68.37
CA SER A 77 -47.63 -7.79 69.81
C SER A 77 -46.84 -8.97 70.41
N ASN A 78 -46.29 -9.86 69.58
CA ASN A 78 -45.42 -10.96 69.99
C ASN A 78 -43.94 -10.56 69.97
N ASP A 79 -43.13 -11.23 70.80
CA ASP A 79 -41.70 -10.92 70.96
C ASP A 79 -40.83 -11.30 69.72
N TRP A 80 -41.39 -12.08 68.79
CA TRP A 80 -40.69 -12.55 67.58
C TRP A 80 -40.93 -11.68 66.33
N CYS A 81 -41.76 -10.63 66.42
CA CYS A 81 -42.04 -9.72 65.30
C CYS A 81 -41.95 -8.25 65.72
N ARG A 82 -41.50 -7.38 64.82
CA ARG A 82 -41.50 -5.91 64.99
C ARG A 82 -41.70 -5.19 63.66
N GLY A 83 -41.75 -3.86 63.69
CA GLY A 83 -41.92 -3.00 62.50
C GLY A 83 -43.33 -2.46 62.37
N ASP A 84 -43.57 -1.60 61.38
CA ASP A 84 -44.91 -1.05 61.07
C ASP A 84 -45.37 -1.37 59.65
N GLY A 85 -44.57 -2.09 58.88
CA GLY A 85 -44.90 -2.53 57.53
C GLY A 85 -44.72 -1.46 56.45
N THR A 86 -44.16 -0.29 56.79
CA THR A 86 -43.76 0.72 55.80
C THR A 86 -42.41 0.36 55.17
N TRP A 87 -42.10 0.93 53.99
CA TRP A 87 -40.81 0.72 53.33
C TRP A 87 -39.61 1.07 54.24
N GLY A 88 -39.73 2.15 55.02
CA GLY A 88 -38.69 2.57 55.97
C GLY A 88 -38.59 1.69 57.21
N ASN A 89 -39.66 0.99 57.59
CA ASN A 89 -39.73 0.17 58.80
C ASN A 89 -40.56 -1.11 58.57
N PRO A 90 -40.06 -2.05 57.73
CA PRO A 90 -40.80 -3.24 57.35
C PRO A 90 -41.07 -4.14 58.56
N TYR A 91 -42.14 -4.94 58.47
CA TYR A 91 -42.35 -5.99 59.47
C TYR A 91 -41.20 -6.99 59.43
N LEU A 92 -40.55 -7.25 60.56
CA LEU A 92 -39.34 -8.06 60.63
C LEU A 92 -39.54 -9.28 61.53
N ILE A 93 -39.38 -10.46 60.93
CA ILE A 93 -39.30 -11.78 61.57
C ILE A 93 -37.85 -12.25 61.42
N GLU A 94 -37.14 -12.51 62.52
CA GLU A 94 -35.72 -12.87 62.43
C GLU A 94 -35.19 -13.83 63.50
N ASN A 95 -34.13 -14.56 63.17
CA ASN A 95 -33.36 -15.42 64.09
C ASN A 95 -34.18 -16.54 64.74
N ILE A 96 -35.18 -17.08 64.03
CA ILE A 96 -36.08 -18.12 64.56
C ILE A 96 -35.61 -19.50 64.11
N THR A 97 -35.39 -20.42 65.05
CA THR A 97 -35.33 -21.86 64.74
C THR A 97 -36.62 -22.53 65.23
N MET A 98 -37.34 -23.17 64.31
CA MET A 98 -38.67 -23.73 64.58
C MET A 98 -38.81 -25.16 64.05
N ASN A 99 -39.48 -26.01 64.83
CA ASN A 99 -40.01 -27.29 64.38
C ASN A 99 -41.55 -27.23 64.34
N ALA A 100 -42.09 -27.12 63.15
CA ALA A 100 -43.51 -26.99 62.86
C ALA A 100 -44.25 -28.33 62.70
N SER A 101 -43.70 -29.43 63.22
CA SER A 101 -44.34 -30.76 63.16
C SER A 101 -45.70 -30.84 63.84
N SER A 102 -46.03 -29.90 64.73
CA SER A 102 -47.34 -29.80 65.39
C SER A 102 -48.21 -28.67 64.82
N SER A 103 -47.82 -28.05 63.71
CA SER A 103 -48.61 -27.02 63.03
C SER A 103 -49.95 -27.60 62.57
N PRO A 104 -51.10 -26.92 62.80
CA PRO A 104 -52.42 -27.40 62.39
C PRO A 104 -52.52 -27.72 60.90
N ASN A 105 -51.78 -26.96 60.09
CA ASN A 105 -51.75 -27.06 58.64
C ASN A 105 -50.39 -27.54 58.14
N GLY A 106 -49.53 -28.09 58.99
CA GLY A 106 -48.18 -28.58 58.63
C GLY A 106 -47.17 -27.51 58.21
N ILE A 107 -47.55 -26.24 58.05
CA ILE A 107 -46.69 -25.15 57.54
C ILE A 107 -45.95 -24.46 58.70
N GLY A 108 -44.69 -24.06 58.46
CA GLY A 108 -43.86 -23.32 59.42
C GLY A 108 -44.21 -21.84 59.55
N ILE A 109 -44.03 -21.06 58.49
CA ILE A 109 -44.40 -19.65 58.44
C ILE A 109 -45.34 -19.41 57.26
N THR A 110 -46.51 -18.83 57.51
CA THR A 110 -47.44 -18.37 56.46
C THR A 110 -47.64 -16.87 56.57
N ILE A 111 -47.41 -16.14 55.48
CA ILE A 111 -47.81 -14.73 55.30
C ILE A 111 -48.84 -14.67 54.17
N ALA A 112 -50.06 -14.24 54.48
CA ALA A 112 -51.17 -14.17 53.56
C ALA A 112 -51.75 -12.74 53.44
N ASN A 113 -52.26 -12.41 52.25
CA ASN A 113 -53.02 -11.19 51.95
C ASN A 113 -52.31 -9.86 52.30
N SER A 114 -50.97 -9.87 52.31
CA SER A 114 -50.14 -8.75 52.74
C SER A 114 -49.63 -7.93 51.55
N LYS A 115 -50.53 -7.28 50.79
CA LYS A 115 -50.18 -6.53 49.57
C LYS A 115 -49.68 -5.11 49.82
N ASP A 116 -50.15 -4.48 50.90
CA ASP A 116 -49.88 -3.07 51.19
C ASP A 116 -48.71 -2.86 52.16
N PHE A 117 -48.03 -3.95 52.55
CA PHE A 117 -47.03 -3.93 53.61
C PHE A 117 -45.69 -4.51 53.15
N TYR A 118 -44.60 -3.90 53.62
CA TYR A 118 -43.25 -4.41 53.46
C TYR A 118 -42.91 -5.32 54.64
N PHE A 119 -42.32 -6.48 54.37
CA PHE A 119 -41.88 -7.39 55.42
C PHE A 119 -40.56 -8.07 55.06
N ILE A 120 -39.80 -8.47 56.09
CA ILE A 120 -38.52 -9.16 56.00
C ILE A 120 -38.59 -10.39 56.90
N ILE A 121 -38.25 -11.56 56.34
CA ILE A 121 -37.98 -12.79 57.09
C ILE A 121 -36.49 -13.08 56.92
N ARG A 122 -35.71 -13.01 58.01
CA ARG A 122 -34.25 -13.19 57.93
C ARG A 122 -33.65 -14.16 58.94
N ASN A 123 -32.67 -14.94 58.52
CA ASN A 123 -31.92 -15.85 59.39
C ASN A 123 -32.81 -16.83 60.19
N CYS A 124 -33.89 -17.33 59.58
CA CYS A 124 -34.77 -18.32 60.17
C CYS A 124 -34.43 -19.74 59.69
N THR A 125 -34.53 -20.74 60.56
CA THR A 125 -34.39 -22.17 60.23
C THR A 125 -35.69 -22.89 60.52
N ILE A 126 -36.37 -23.40 59.49
CA ILE A 126 -37.73 -23.92 59.58
C ILE A 126 -37.78 -25.40 59.17
N TYR A 127 -38.30 -26.23 60.07
CA TYR A 127 -38.55 -27.66 59.83
C TYR A 127 -40.05 -27.96 59.90
N ALA A 128 -40.66 -28.33 58.79
CA ALA A 128 -42.10 -28.60 58.66
C ALA A 128 -42.36 -30.08 58.32
N LYS A 129 -43.37 -30.67 58.96
CA LYS A 129 -43.82 -32.06 58.76
C LYS A 129 -45.35 -32.09 58.59
N GLY A 130 -45.85 -33.08 57.88
CA GLY A 130 -47.26 -33.29 57.53
C GLY A 130 -47.54 -33.21 56.01
N PRO A 131 -48.78 -33.49 55.59
CA PRO A 131 -49.19 -33.58 54.17
C PRO A 131 -49.08 -32.26 53.39
N THR A 132 -48.92 -31.14 54.09
CA THR A 132 -48.73 -29.78 53.55
C THR A 132 -47.45 -29.14 54.13
N GLY A 133 -46.48 -29.97 54.52
CA GLY A 133 -45.27 -29.62 55.26
C GLY A 133 -44.32 -28.67 54.53
N ASN A 134 -44.73 -27.41 54.35
CA ASN A 134 -43.96 -26.34 53.72
C ASN A 134 -43.22 -25.50 54.76
N GLY A 135 -42.00 -25.07 54.46
CA GLY A 135 -41.20 -24.20 55.33
C GLY A 135 -41.81 -22.80 55.47
N ILE A 136 -41.65 -21.97 54.43
CA ILE A 136 -42.23 -20.61 54.38
C ILE A 136 -43.19 -20.52 53.19
N VAL A 137 -44.42 -20.04 53.44
CA VAL A 137 -45.47 -19.82 52.44
C VAL A 137 -45.84 -18.33 52.41
N LEU A 138 -45.72 -17.72 51.24
CA LEU A 138 -46.30 -16.42 50.93
C LEU A 138 -47.53 -16.65 50.04
N SER A 139 -48.64 -16.01 50.37
CA SER A 139 -49.87 -16.10 49.56
C SER A 139 -50.49 -14.72 49.37
N ASN A 140 -50.68 -14.28 48.13
CA ASN A 140 -51.32 -12.99 47.85
C ASN A 140 -50.62 -11.80 48.54
N THR A 141 -49.28 -11.76 48.45
CA THR A 141 -48.41 -10.79 49.13
C THR A 141 -47.63 -9.91 48.16
N CYS A 142 -47.23 -8.71 48.59
CA CYS A 142 -46.31 -7.89 47.82
C CYS A 142 -45.14 -7.37 48.67
N ASN A 143 -44.02 -7.06 48.02
CA ASN A 143 -42.88 -6.35 48.63
C ASN A 143 -42.22 -7.05 49.84
N GLY A 144 -42.35 -8.37 49.96
CA GLY A 144 -41.68 -9.17 50.97
C GLY A 144 -40.22 -9.48 50.62
N THR A 145 -39.35 -9.61 51.63
CA THR A 145 -37.96 -10.06 51.48
C THR A 145 -37.68 -11.26 52.37
N LEU A 146 -37.28 -12.40 51.80
CA LEU A 146 -36.80 -13.57 52.52
C LEU A 146 -35.29 -13.64 52.32
N ILE A 147 -34.50 -13.45 53.37
CA ILE A 147 -33.03 -13.41 53.26
C ILE A 147 -32.30 -14.29 54.29
N ASP A 148 -31.28 -15.04 53.85
CA ASP A 148 -30.44 -15.88 54.72
C ASP A 148 -31.22 -16.94 55.54
N ASN A 149 -32.37 -17.41 55.05
CA ASN A 149 -33.15 -18.46 55.73
C ASN A 149 -32.73 -19.86 55.31
N ASN A 150 -32.92 -20.84 56.20
CA ASN A 150 -32.75 -22.26 55.95
C ASN A 150 -34.10 -22.98 56.05
N CYS A 151 -34.70 -23.24 54.89
CA CYS A 151 -35.94 -24.00 54.71
C CYS A 151 -35.62 -25.38 54.12
N SER A 152 -34.64 -26.08 54.69
CA SER A 152 -34.26 -27.43 54.27
C SER A 152 -35.00 -28.52 55.08
N ASN A 153 -35.07 -29.74 54.55
CA ASN A 153 -35.59 -30.94 55.24
C ASN A 153 -37.11 -30.90 55.57
N ASN A 154 -37.88 -30.12 54.81
CA ASN A 154 -39.34 -30.06 54.93
C ASN A 154 -40.00 -31.24 54.19
N GLU A 155 -41.15 -31.70 54.67
CA GLU A 155 -41.84 -32.86 54.08
C GLU A 155 -42.40 -32.61 52.68
N VAL A 156 -42.66 -31.35 52.32
CA VAL A 156 -43.13 -30.97 50.99
C VAL A 156 -42.19 -29.94 50.36
N ASN A 157 -42.31 -28.64 50.67
CA ASN A 157 -41.52 -27.59 50.01
C ASN A 157 -40.70 -26.74 50.98
N GLY A 158 -39.62 -26.13 50.49
CA GLY A 158 -38.84 -25.16 51.25
C GLY A 158 -39.52 -23.79 51.36
N ILE A 159 -39.56 -23.05 50.25
CA ILE A 159 -40.17 -21.72 50.13
C ILE A 159 -41.23 -21.75 49.03
N VAL A 160 -42.42 -21.23 49.31
CA VAL A 160 -43.57 -21.31 48.40
C VAL A 160 -44.24 -19.94 48.28
N LEU A 161 -44.41 -19.45 47.06
CA LEU A 161 -45.17 -18.26 46.71
C LEU A 161 -46.41 -18.70 45.93
N LEU A 162 -47.59 -18.35 46.42
CA LEU A 162 -48.88 -18.73 45.81
C LEU A 162 -49.74 -17.50 45.56
N TYR A 163 -50.54 -17.56 44.51
CA TYR A 163 -51.64 -16.62 44.24
C TYR A 163 -51.22 -15.16 44.27
N ASN A 164 -50.87 -14.55 43.13
CA ASN A 164 -50.62 -13.11 43.02
C ASN A 164 -49.56 -12.58 44.01
N CYS A 165 -48.47 -13.31 44.25
CA CYS A 165 -47.31 -12.77 44.97
C CYS A 165 -46.47 -11.91 44.03
N ILE A 166 -46.35 -10.60 44.31
CA ILE A 166 -45.74 -9.63 43.40
C ILE A 166 -44.60 -8.84 44.06
N ASN A 167 -43.50 -8.59 43.34
CA ASN A 167 -42.37 -7.78 43.83
C ASN A 167 -41.66 -8.34 45.09
N ASN A 168 -41.70 -9.65 45.31
CA ASN A 168 -41.00 -10.25 46.45
C ASN A 168 -39.55 -10.57 46.10
N THR A 169 -38.66 -10.53 47.09
CA THR A 169 -37.23 -10.88 46.96
C THR A 169 -36.90 -12.08 47.85
N ILE A 170 -36.37 -13.13 47.26
CA ILE A 170 -35.91 -14.36 47.92
C ILE A 170 -34.42 -14.43 47.67
N GLU A 171 -33.61 -14.07 48.67
CA GLU A 171 -32.17 -13.87 48.53
C GLU A 171 -31.33 -14.71 49.52
N ASN A 172 -30.26 -15.35 49.07
CA ASN A 172 -29.30 -16.08 49.92
C ASN A 172 -29.92 -17.18 50.83
N ASN A 173 -31.08 -17.74 50.48
CA ASN A 173 -31.72 -18.80 51.26
C ASN A 173 -31.18 -20.18 50.87
N VAL A 174 -31.34 -21.14 51.78
CA VAL A 174 -31.03 -22.57 51.57
C VAL A 174 -32.33 -23.38 51.68
N ALA A 175 -32.69 -24.12 50.65
CA ALA A 175 -33.92 -24.91 50.55
C ALA A 175 -33.64 -26.31 49.98
N ASN A 176 -32.83 -27.09 50.72
CA ASN A 176 -32.38 -28.41 50.29
C ASN A 176 -33.24 -29.53 50.92
N ASP A 177 -33.16 -30.75 50.37
CA ASP A 177 -33.72 -31.97 50.99
C ASP A 177 -35.23 -31.93 51.27
N ASN A 178 -35.98 -31.17 50.48
CA ASN A 178 -37.42 -31.05 50.61
C ASN A 178 -38.13 -32.16 49.82
N GLY A 179 -39.28 -32.61 50.32
CA GLY A 179 -40.01 -33.72 49.74
C GLY A 179 -40.45 -33.53 48.29
N ASN A 180 -40.61 -32.29 47.82
CA ASN A 180 -40.95 -31.95 46.44
C ASN A 180 -39.99 -30.88 45.88
N TYR A 181 -40.15 -29.61 46.32
CA TYR A 181 -39.49 -28.46 45.70
C TYR A 181 -38.67 -27.62 46.68
N GLY A 182 -37.58 -27.02 46.20
CA GLY A 182 -36.82 -26.04 46.96
C GLY A 182 -37.58 -24.71 47.09
N ILE A 183 -37.77 -24.03 45.95
CA ILE A 183 -38.50 -22.74 45.85
C ILE A 183 -39.54 -22.83 44.73
N THR A 184 -40.82 -22.61 45.03
CA THR A 184 -41.93 -22.70 44.06
C THR A 184 -42.72 -21.40 44.00
N LEU A 185 -43.05 -20.96 42.78
CA LEU A 185 -43.96 -19.85 42.47
C LEU A 185 -45.12 -20.40 41.61
N ALA A 186 -46.37 -20.20 42.03
CA ALA A 186 -47.56 -20.64 41.28
C ALA A 186 -48.72 -19.62 41.34
N TYR A 187 -49.61 -19.68 40.35
CA TYR A 187 -50.80 -18.83 40.22
C TYR A 187 -50.49 -17.32 40.18
N ASP A 188 -50.03 -16.80 39.04
CA ASP A 188 -49.79 -15.36 38.80
C ASP A 188 -48.77 -14.69 39.75
N CYS A 189 -47.75 -15.42 40.22
CA CYS A 189 -46.68 -14.83 41.04
C CYS A 189 -45.66 -14.12 40.15
N ASN A 190 -45.80 -12.79 40.03
CA ASN A 190 -45.11 -12.00 39.00
C ASN A 190 -44.07 -11.01 39.56
N ASN A 191 -43.08 -10.66 38.75
CA ASN A 191 -42.06 -9.65 39.09
C ASN A 191 -41.29 -9.92 40.40
N ASN A 192 -41.08 -11.20 40.74
CA ASN A 192 -40.32 -11.62 41.91
C ASN A 192 -38.83 -11.83 41.56
N LYS A 193 -37.97 -11.72 42.55
CA LYS A 193 -36.53 -11.91 42.44
C LYS A 193 -36.09 -13.10 43.30
N ILE A 194 -35.45 -14.07 42.68
CA ILE A 194 -34.88 -15.26 43.34
C ILE A 194 -33.37 -15.21 43.10
N ILE A 195 -32.61 -14.78 44.11
CA ILE A 195 -31.20 -14.38 43.97
C ILE A 195 -30.28 -15.16 44.92
N ASN A 196 -29.18 -15.74 44.41
CA ASN A 196 -28.12 -16.37 45.22
C ASN A 196 -28.61 -17.49 46.18
N ASN A 197 -29.73 -18.13 45.91
CA ASN A 197 -30.25 -19.21 46.75
C ASN A 197 -29.56 -20.54 46.41
N THR A 198 -29.54 -21.45 47.39
CA THR A 198 -29.16 -22.85 47.19
C THR A 198 -30.40 -23.73 47.36
N ALA A 199 -30.78 -24.46 46.31
CA ALA A 199 -31.94 -25.36 46.32
C ALA A 199 -31.59 -26.70 45.65
N GLY A 200 -30.77 -27.47 46.36
CA GLY A 200 -30.21 -28.78 45.96
C GLY A 200 -28.75 -28.99 46.42
N ASN A 201 -28.35 -30.21 46.80
CA ASN A 201 -26.99 -30.52 47.32
C ASN A 201 -26.58 -32.01 47.13
N VAL A 202 -25.26 -32.27 47.20
CA VAL A 202 -24.53 -33.51 46.87
C VAL A 202 -24.83 -34.71 47.79
N HIS A 203 -25.56 -34.53 48.89
CA HIS A 203 -25.69 -35.57 49.92
C HIS A 203 -27.13 -36.02 50.20
N THR A 204 -28.11 -35.22 49.78
CA THR A 204 -29.56 -35.42 49.90
C THR A 204 -30.23 -34.40 48.96
N THR A 205 -31.34 -34.76 48.30
CA THR A 205 -31.86 -34.04 47.11
C THR A 205 -33.34 -33.66 47.26
N ASN A 206 -33.81 -32.60 46.60
CA ASN A 206 -35.25 -32.40 46.43
C ASN A 206 -35.81 -33.43 45.43
N GLN A 207 -37.03 -33.96 45.64
CA GLN A 207 -37.58 -35.05 44.81
C GLN A 207 -38.08 -34.63 43.42
N TYR A 208 -38.15 -33.33 43.11
CA TYR A 208 -38.53 -32.86 41.78
C TYR A 208 -37.62 -31.72 41.31
N TYR A 209 -37.85 -30.50 41.81
CA TYR A 209 -37.25 -29.29 41.26
C TYR A 209 -36.55 -28.43 42.31
N GLY A 210 -35.43 -27.80 41.93
CA GLY A 210 -34.76 -26.80 42.76
C GLY A 210 -35.59 -25.52 42.84
N ILE A 211 -35.88 -24.92 41.68
CA ILE A 211 -36.72 -23.74 41.53
C ILE A 211 -37.80 -24.00 40.46
N GLU A 212 -39.07 -23.76 40.78
CA GLU A 212 -40.21 -23.96 39.88
C GLU A 212 -41.06 -22.69 39.74
N LEU A 213 -41.46 -22.39 38.50
CA LEU A 213 -42.47 -21.39 38.14
C LEU A 213 -43.56 -22.08 37.30
N GLU A 214 -44.82 -21.99 37.73
CA GLU A 214 -45.98 -22.55 37.03
C GLU A 214 -47.17 -21.58 37.00
N GLU A 215 -48.14 -21.84 36.11
CA GLU A 215 -49.43 -21.14 36.03
C GLU A 215 -49.30 -19.61 35.94
N ASP A 216 -48.81 -19.16 34.78
CA ASP A 216 -48.69 -17.74 34.41
C ASP A 216 -47.81 -16.89 35.36
N CYS A 217 -46.77 -17.49 35.97
CA CYS A 217 -45.75 -16.76 36.73
C CYS A 217 -44.77 -16.03 35.79
N ASN A 218 -44.96 -14.72 35.67
CA ASN A 218 -44.37 -13.87 34.63
C ASN A 218 -43.41 -12.80 35.19
N ASP A 219 -42.53 -12.32 34.32
CA ASP A 219 -41.61 -11.19 34.61
C ASP A 219 -40.69 -11.44 35.83
N ASN A 220 -40.45 -12.69 36.22
CA ASN A 220 -39.61 -13.04 37.36
C ASN A 220 -38.11 -13.12 36.98
N HIS A 221 -37.25 -12.90 37.97
CA HIS A 221 -35.79 -12.90 37.82
C HIS A 221 -35.15 -13.97 38.71
N ILE A 222 -34.60 -15.03 38.08
CA ILE A 222 -33.90 -16.13 38.75
C ILE A 222 -32.39 -15.96 38.49
N ILE A 223 -31.64 -15.47 39.47
CA ILE A 223 -30.27 -14.99 39.30
C ILE A 223 -29.30 -15.66 40.27
N ASN A 224 -28.15 -16.15 39.79
CA ASN A 224 -27.04 -16.63 40.62
C ASN A 224 -27.39 -17.78 41.60
N ASN A 225 -28.45 -18.54 41.36
CA ASN A 225 -28.83 -19.65 42.24
C ASN A 225 -28.00 -20.90 41.94
N THR A 226 -27.80 -21.74 42.95
CA THR A 226 -27.21 -23.08 42.83
C THR A 226 -28.31 -24.10 43.07
N VAL A 227 -28.65 -24.89 42.04
CA VAL A 227 -29.80 -25.81 42.01
C VAL A 227 -29.39 -27.22 41.57
N ASN A 228 -28.32 -27.71 42.17
CA ASN A 228 -27.68 -28.96 41.80
C ASN A 228 -28.36 -30.18 42.43
N ASP A 229 -28.17 -31.34 41.80
CA ASP A 229 -28.59 -32.66 42.29
C ASP A 229 -30.10 -32.78 42.56
N ASN A 230 -30.97 -32.09 41.81
CA ASN A 230 -32.43 -32.28 41.90
C ASN A 230 -32.88 -33.42 40.96
N THR A 231 -33.79 -34.29 41.38
CA THR A 231 -34.09 -35.58 40.67
C THR A 231 -34.92 -35.46 39.39
N GLN A 232 -35.36 -34.26 39.00
CA GLN A 232 -35.93 -34.01 37.67
C GLN A 232 -35.33 -32.78 37.01
N ALA A 233 -35.36 -31.61 37.66
CA ALA A 233 -34.72 -30.42 37.10
C ALA A 233 -34.17 -29.43 38.13
N GLY A 234 -33.12 -28.70 37.75
CA GLY A 234 -32.62 -27.60 38.57
C GLY A 234 -33.59 -26.41 38.59
N ILE A 235 -33.98 -25.95 37.40
CA ILE A 235 -34.98 -24.88 37.21
C ILE A 235 -36.06 -25.36 36.25
N TYR A 236 -37.33 -25.23 36.62
CA TYR A 236 -38.49 -25.64 35.82
C TYR A 236 -39.47 -24.48 35.60
N LEU A 237 -39.83 -24.22 34.35
CA LEU A 237 -40.87 -23.26 33.95
C LEU A 237 -41.94 -24.00 33.14
N THR A 238 -43.21 -23.86 33.52
CA THR A 238 -44.34 -24.51 32.84
C THR A 238 -45.60 -23.63 32.80
N ASP A 239 -46.63 -24.11 32.07
CA ASP A 239 -48.00 -23.59 32.12
C ASP A 239 -48.13 -22.08 31.93
N GLY A 240 -47.60 -21.57 30.80
CA GLY A 240 -47.86 -20.20 30.37
C GLY A 240 -46.87 -19.15 30.90
N CYS A 241 -45.79 -19.55 31.58
CA CYS A 241 -44.79 -18.61 32.08
C CYS A 241 -44.10 -17.82 30.94
N VAL A 242 -44.16 -16.49 31.02
CA VAL A 242 -43.58 -15.56 30.04
C VAL A 242 -42.71 -14.46 30.65
N ASN A 243 -41.77 -13.95 29.84
CA ASN A 243 -40.88 -12.83 30.18
C ASN A 243 -39.99 -13.06 31.41
N ASN A 244 -39.76 -14.30 31.82
CA ASN A 244 -38.87 -14.59 32.94
C ASN A 244 -37.40 -14.55 32.49
N THR A 245 -36.52 -14.07 33.37
CA THR A 245 -35.06 -14.02 33.16
C THR A 245 -34.36 -15.00 34.09
N ILE A 246 -33.74 -16.03 33.51
CA ILE A 246 -32.91 -17.04 34.19
C ILE A 246 -31.45 -16.74 33.87
N SER A 247 -30.69 -16.21 34.82
CA SER A 247 -29.31 -15.80 34.56
C SER A 247 -28.27 -16.19 35.60
N ARG A 248 -27.08 -16.60 35.13
CA ARG A 248 -25.92 -16.91 35.99
C ARG A 248 -26.16 -18.00 37.05
N ASN A 249 -27.15 -18.86 36.83
CA ASN A 249 -27.42 -19.99 37.73
C ASN A 249 -26.48 -21.17 37.41
N ILE A 250 -26.26 -22.00 38.43
CA ILE A 250 -25.53 -23.27 38.33
C ILE A 250 -26.54 -24.39 38.56
N ALA A 251 -26.74 -25.25 37.54
CA ALA A 251 -27.67 -26.38 37.58
C ALA A 251 -27.02 -27.65 37.00
N GLY A 252 -26.31 -28.40 37.84
CA GLY A 252 -25.65 -29.64 37.45
C GLY A 252 -25.75 -30.74 38.49
N ASN A 253 -25.79 -32.01 38.05
CA ASN A 253 -26.13 -33.16 38.89
C ASN A 253 -25.02 -34.24 38.81
N LEU A 254 -24.24 -34.43 39.87
CA LEU A 254 -23.05 -35.27 39.83
C LEU A 254 -23.32 -36.78 40.05
N GLU A 255 -24.50 -37.17 40.58
CA GLU A 255 -24.77 -38.56 40.98
C GLU A 255 -26.06 -39.21 40.37
N THR A 256 -25.84 -40.09 39.40
CA THR A 256 -26.54 -41.37 39.08
C THR A 256 -28.06 -41.48 38.83
N ASN A 257 -28.88 -40.42 38.91
CA ASN A 257 -30.29 -40.54 38.55
C ASN A 257 -30.53 -40.17 37.07
N ASN A 258 -31.04 -41.14 36.29
CA ASN A 258 -31.11 -41.12 34.82
C ASN A 258 -32.15 -40.14 34.18
N GLN A 259 -32.65 -39.13 34.89
CA GLN A 259 -33.76 -38.28 34.40
C GLN A 259 -33.55 -36.77 34.50
N ASP A 260 -32.33 -36.31 34.75
CA ASP A 260 -32.13 -34.94 35.21
C ASP A 260 -31.88 -33.95 34.08
N VAL A 261 -32.57 -32.80 34.13
CA VAL A 261 -32.44 -31.65 33.23
C VAL A 261 -31.96 -30.41 33.99
N GLY A 262 -30.97 -29.68 33.50
CA GLY A 262 -30.48 -28.48 34.20
C GLY A 262 -31.54 -27.36 34.28
N ILE A 263 -32.00 -26.89 33.11
CA ILE A 263 -33.07 -25.91 32.97
C ILE A 263 -34.12 -26.47 32.00
N TYR A 264 -35.36 -26.62 32.47
CA TYR A 264 -36.46 -27.17 31.69
C TYR A 264 -37.60 -26.16 31.52
N VAL A 265 -37.99 -25.89 30.28
CA VAL A 265 -39.02 -24.92 29.91
C VAL A 265 -40.08 -25.62 29.06
N VAL A 266 -41.34 -25.56 29.47
CA VAL A 266 -42.47 -26.23 28.84
C VAL A 266 -43.59 -25.24 28.61
N ALA A 267 -44.21 -25.23 27.41
CA ALA A 267 -45.37 -24.39 27.10
C ALA A 267 -45.23 -22.91 27.55
N SER A 268 -44.01 -22.38 27.44
CA SER A 268 -43.60 -21.10 28.02
C SER A 268 -42.81 -20.29 26.99
N SER A 269 -43.06 -18.98 26.92
CA SER A 269 -42.62 -18.14 25.79
C SER A 269 -41.98 -16.82 26.21
N ASN A 270 -41.16 -16.23 25.35
CA ASN A 270 -40.48 -14.94 25.61
C ASN A 270 -39.56 -14.94 26.85
N ASN A 271 -39.07 -16.10 27.30
CA ASN A 271 -38.15 -16.19 28.43
C ASN A 271 -36.69 -16.01 27.98
N ILE A 272 -35.85 -15.46 28.86
CA ILE A 272 -34.42 -15.20 28.63
C ILE A 272 -33.59 -16.11 29.53
N ILE A 273 -32.85 -17.04 28.94
CA ILE A 273 -31.94 -17.97 29.61
C ILE A 273 -30.51 -17.56 29.24
N VAL A 274 -29.81 -16.87 30.14
CA VAL A 274 -28.54 -16.21 29.81
C VAL A 274 -27.40 -16.45 30.80
N ASN A 275 -26.22 -16.82 30.30
CA ASN A 275 -25.00 -17.00 31.09
C ASN A 275 -25.10 -18.02 32.23
N ASN A 276 -25.93 -19.06 32.09
CA ASN A 276 -26.03 -20.15 33.07
C ASN A 276 -24.97 -21.23 32.83
N THR A 277 -24.60 -21.96 33.88
CA THR A 277 -23.74 -23.14 33.82
C THR A 277 -24.58 -24.37 34.14
N VAL A 278 -24.83 -25.22 33.15
CA VAL A 278 -25.78 -26.33 33.21
C VAL A 278 -25.13 -27.63 32.74
N ASN A 279 -24.11 -28.05 33.50
CA ASN A 279 -23.24 -29.17 33.13
C ASN A 279 -23.60 -30.42 33.93
N ASP A 280 -23.15 -31.57 33.44
CA ASP A 280 -23.21 -32.87 34.13
C ASP A 280 -24.62 -33.41 34.40
N ASN A 281 -25.66 -32.84 33.78
CA ASN A 281 -27.02 -33.39 33.87
C ASN A 281 -27.12 -34.73 33.13
N THR A 282 -27.95 -35.69 33.55
CA THR A 282 -27.96 -37.03 32.91
C THR A 282 -28.73 -37.09 31.58
N GLN A 283 -29.67 -36.17 31.32
CA GLN A 283 -30.35 -36.06 30.04
C GLN A 283 -29.94 -34.81 29.25
N VAL A 284 -30.32 -33.63 29.72
CA VAL A 284 -30.20 -32.37 28.96
C VAL A 284 -29.71 -31.23 29.84
N GLY A 285 -28.80 -30.38 29.33
CA GLY A 285 -28.45 -29.13 30.01
C GLY A 285 -29.62 -28.13 30.00
N ILE A 286 -30.08 -27.72 28.82
CA ILE A 286 -31.25 -26.83 28.63
C ILE A 286 -32.26 -27.50 27.70
N TYR A 287 -33.51 -27.64 28.15
CA TYR A 287 -34.57 -28.27 27.38
C TYR A 287 -35.78 -27.34 27.22
N LEU A 288 -36.18 -27.08 25.96
CA LEU A 288 -37.44 -26.43 25.61
C LEU A 288 -38.37 -27.45 24.97
N ASN A 289 -39.61 -27.55 25.48
CA ASN A 289 -40.60 -28.52 25.03
C ASN A 289 -42.00 -27.91 24.88
N ASP A 290 -42.83 -28.54 24.04
CA ASP A 290 -44.25 -28.23 23.85
C ASP A 290 -44.54 -26.76 23.56
N TRP A 291 -44.29 -26.33 22.31
CA TRP A 291 -44.71 -25.03 21.80
C TRP A 291 -44.06 -23.83 22.51
N CYS A 292 -42.79 -23.96 22.93
CA CYS A 292 -42.00 -22.83 23.41
C CYS A 292 -41.66 -21.86 22.26
N VAL A 293 -42.00 -20.58 22.42
CA VAL A 293 -41.87 -19.55 21.37
C VAL A 293 -41.06 -18.35 21.84
N ASN A 294 -40.25 -17.77 20.95
CA ASN A 294 -39.52 -16.51 21.18
C ASN A 294 -38.60 -16.51 22.41
N ASN A 295 -38.15 -17.67 22.87
CA ASN A 295 -37.20 -17.73 23.98
C ASN A 295 -35.77 -17.43 23.48
N THR A 296 -34.99 -16.75 24.32
CA THR A 296 -33.58 -16.44 24.05
C THR A 296 -32.69 -17.27 24.95
N ILE A 297 -31.83 -18.10 24.36
CA ILE A 297 -30.84 -18.93 25.04
C ILE A 297 -29.46 -18.41 24.65
N SER A 298 -28.80 -17.66 25.53
CA SER A 298 -27.55 -16.98 25.17
C SER A 298 -26.41 -17.08 26.19
N GLY A 299 -25.17 -17.30 25.73
CA GLY A 299 -24.00 -17.28 26.61
C GLY A 299 -23.92 -18.42 27.64
N ASN A 300 -24.78 -19.43 27.55
CA ASN A 300 -24.82 -20.53 28.51
C ASN A 300 -23.72 -21.55 28.22
N THR A 301 -23.22 -22.20 29.28
CA THR A 301 -22.37 -23.39 29.18
C THR A 301 -23.23 -24.59 29.53
N ALA A 302 -23.58 -25.39 28.53
CA ALA A 302 -24.37 -26.62 28.63
C ALA A 302 -23.53 -27.82 28.15
N GLY A 303 -22.30 -27.92 28.65
CA GLY A 303 -21.29 -28.85 28.14
C GLY A 303 -20.33 -29.32 29.21
N ASN A 304 -19.88 -30.57 29.10
CA ASN A 304 -19.16 -31.24 30.19
C ASN A 304 -17.65 -31.17 30.04
N THR A 305 -16.94 -31.30 31.16
CA THR A 305 -15.47 -31.20 31.20
C THR A 305 -14.73 -32.55 31.16
N GLU A 306 -15.42 -33.66 31.43
CA GLU A 306 -14.88 -35.04 31.37
C GLU A 306 -15.86 -36.01 30.65
N THR A 307 -15.53 -37.30 30.52
CA THR A 307 -16.47 -38.31 30.01
C THR A 307 -17.63 -38.48 31.00
N THR A 308 -18.72 -37.73 30.83
CA THR A 308 -19.85 -37.68 31.76
C THR A 308 -21.20 -38.00 31.10
N ASN A 309 -22.27 -37.95 31.91
CA ASN A 309 -23.57 -38.58 31.69
C ASN A 309 -24.54 -37.82 30.76
N GLN A 310 -24.27 -36.56 30.38
CA GLN A 310 -25.24 -35.73 29.64
C GLN A 310 -25.39 -36.17 28.18
N LEU A 311 -26.62 -36.48 27.77
CA LEU A 311 -26.92 -36.85 26.39
C LEU A 311 -26.85 -35.65 25.44
N TYR A 312 -27.52 -34.54 25.81
CA TYR A 312 -27.67 -33.37 24.94
C TYR A 312 -27.33 -32.07 25.69
N GLY A 313 -26.64 -31.13 25.05
CA GLY A 313 -26.39 -29.82 25.65
C GLY A 313 -27.67 -28.97 25.70
N ILE A 314 -28.21 -28.66 24.53
CA ILE A 314 -29.45 -27.90 24.36
C ILE A 314 -30.42 -28.70 23.48
N LEU A 315 -31.63 -28.96 23.96
CA LEU A 315 -32.69 -29.67 23.23
C LEU A 315 -33.90 -28.78 23.03
N LEU A 316 -34.44 -28.76 21.81
CA LEU A 316 -35.74 -28.20 21.47
C LEU A 316 -36.64 -29.30 20.92
N LEU A 317 -37.87 -29.37 21.42
CA LEU A 317 -38.93 -30.27 20.95
C LEU A 317 -40.22 -29.47 20.69
N TYR A 318 -40.82 -29.62 19.50
CA TYR A 318 -42.04 -28.89 19.10
C TYR A 318 -41.98 -27.37 19.33
N SER A 319 -40.79 -26.76 19.21
CA SER A 319 -40.53 -25.38 19.62
C SER A 319 -40.04 -24.52 18.44
N TYR A 320 -40.47 -23.28 18.37
CA TYR A 320 -40.28 -22.44 17.17
C TYR A 320 -39.99 -20.98 17.49
N HIS A 321 -39.36 -20.25 16.56
CA HIS A 321 -38.96 -18.84 16.74
C HIS A 321 -38.00 -18.56 17.92
N ASN A 322 -37.28 -19.57 18.42
CA ASN A 322 -36.32 -19.39 19.49
C ASN A 322 -34.94 -18.97 18.96
N ASN A 323 -34.20 -18.20 19.75
CA ASN A 323 -32.85 -17.74 19.44
C ASN A 323 -31.82 -18.39 20.37
N ILE A 324 -30.96 -19.25 19.81
CA ILE A 324 -29.88 -19.94 20.51
C ILE A 324 -28.56 -19.34 20.04
N SER A 325 -27.92 -18.50 20.88
CA SER A 325 -26.70 -17.79 20.47
C SER A 325 -25.56 -17.81 21.48
N ASN A 326 -24.31 -17.85 21.02
CA ASN A 326 -23.13 -17.71 21.92
C ASN A 326 -23.03 -18.77 23.04
N ASN A 327 -23.65 -19.95 22.89
CA ASN A 327 -23.59 -21.00 23.90
C ASN A 327 -22.41 -21.95 23.66
N ILE A 328 -21.95 -22.59 24.73
CA ILE A 328 -20.96 -23.68 24.70
C ILE A 328 -21.69 -24.99 25.02
N ALA A 329 -21.75 -25.92 24.07
CA ALA A 329 -22.44 -27.21 24.20
C ALA A 329 -21.53 -28.37 23.71
N ASN A 330 -20.41 -28.57 24.39
CA ASN A 330 -19.40 -29.59 24.10
C ASN A 330 -19.38 -30.71 25.14
N GLY A 331 -18.69 -31.83 24.88
CA GLY A 331 -18.51 -32.90 25.88
C GLY A 331 -19.75 -33.75 26.18
N ASN A 332 -20.80 -33.69 25.34
CA ASN A 332 -22.03 -34.47 25.51
C ASN A 332 -21.90 -35.88 24.89
N LEU A 333 -22.63 -36.87 25.44
CA LEU A 333 -22.67 -38.26 24.96
C LEU A 333 -23.32 -38.41 23.58
N LYS A 334 -24.11 -37.43 23.14
CA LYS A 334 -24.64 -37.40 21.78
C LYS A 334 -24.40 -36.05 21.12
N TYR A 335 -25.30 -35.10 21.34
CA TYR A 335 -25.40 -33.88 20.54
C TYR A 335 -25.14 -32.62 21.37
N GLY A 336 -24.49 -31.62 20.77
CA GLY A 336 -24.36 -30.31 21.40
C GLY A 336 -25.71 -29.57 21.42
N ILE A 337 -26.26 -29.31 20.23
CA ILE A 337 -27.57 -28.67 20.06
C ILE A 337 -28.45 -29.60 19.22
N TYR A 338 -29.66 -29.89 19.70
CA TYR A 338 -30.59 -30.81 19.07
C TYR A 338 -31.98 -30.19 18.92
N LEU A 339 -32.47 -30.11 17.68
CA LEU A 339 -33.84 -29.77 17.33
C LEU A 339 -34.53 -31.05 16.86
N LEU A 340 -35.64 -31.39 17.50
CA LEU A 340 -36.37 -32.62 17.24
C LEU A 340 -37.85 -32.33 17.03
N PHE A 341 -38.46 -33.00 16.03
CA PHE A 341 -39.88 -32.97 15.70
C PHE A 341 -40.47 -31.55 15.56
N LYS A 342 -40.65 -31.10 14.31
CA LYS A 342 -41.44 -29.89 14.00
C LYS A 342 -40.93 -28.61 14.68
N CYS A 343 -39.61 -28.50 14.84
CA CYS A 343 -38.97 -27.26 15.31
C CYS A 343 -38.69 -26.34 14.11
N TYR A 344 -39.44 -25.25 14.00
CA TYR A 344 -39.38 -24.35 12.84
C TYR A 344 -38.89 -22.95 13.20
N ASN A 345 -38.31 -22.25 12.22
CA ASN A 345 -37.97 -20.83 12.33
C ASN A 345 -37.07 -20.44 13.52
N ASN A 346 -36.24 -21.37 14.02
CA ASN A 346 -35.28 -21.07 15.07
C ASN A 346 -33.98 -20.52 14.49
N SER A 347 -33.31 -19.65 15.24
CA SER A 347 -31.99 -19.10 14.91
C SER A 347 -30.95 -19.71 15.84
N ILE A 348 -29.91 -20.32 15.27
CA ILE A 348 -28.80 -20.96 15.98
C ILE A 348 -27.52 -20.28 15.51
N SER A 349 -26.96 -19.39 16.33
CA SER A 349 -25.84 -18.53 15.92
C SER A 349 -24.66 -18.48 16.89
N ASP A 350 -23.43 -18.40 16.38
CA ASP A 350 -22.23 -18.12 17.19
C ASP A 350 -21.99 -19.14 18.35
N ASN A 351 -22.53 -20.36 18.26
CA ASN A 351 -22.37 -21.38 19.30
C ASN A 351 -21.09 -22.22 19.08
N ILE A 352 -20.50 -22.71 20.17
CA ILE A 352 -19.39 -23.65 20.17
C ILE A 352 -19.92 -25.02 20.61
N VAL A 353 -20.09 -25.93 19.65
CA VAL A 353 -20.73 -27.24 19.88
C VAL A 353 -19.73 -28.39 19.78
N SER A 354 -18.45 -28.13 20.04
CA SER A 354 -17.37 -29.10 20.35
C SER A 354 -16.01 -28.39 20.25
N ASN A 355 -15.05 -28.79 21.08
CA ASN A 355 -13.69 -28.24 21.12
C ASN A 355 -12.65 -29.37 21.22
N MET A 356 -11.40 -29.06 20.85
CA MET A 356 -10.30 -30.03 20.92
C MET A 356 -10.12 -30.52 22.37
N GLY A 357 -10.18 -31.84 22.57
CA GLY A 357 -10.06 -32.48 23.90
C GLY A 357 -11.39 -32.67 24.66
N ILE A 358 -12.45 -31.93 24.30
CA ILE A 358 -13.79 -32.04 24.90
C ILE A 358 -14.81 -32.10 23.75
N ILE A 359 -15.06 -33.32 23.28
CA ILE A 359 -15.82 -33.57 22.05
C ILE A 359 -17.22 -34.09 22.37
N ASN A 360 -18.19 -33.77 21.52
CA ASN A 360 -19.45 -34.52 21.53
C ASN A 360 -19.22 -35.91 20.89
N GLN A 361 -19.78 -36.94 21.52
CA GLN A 361 -19.57 -38.34 21.11
C GLN A 361 -20.41 -38.74 19.89
N GLU A 362 -21.26 -37.85 19.36
CA GLU A 362 -21.87 -38.01 18.03
C GLU A 362 -21.71 -36.73 17.20
N CYS A 363 -22.72 -35.86 17.15
CA CYS A 363 -22.78 -34.70 16.24
C CYS A 363 -22.80 -33.37 17.00
N GLY A 364 -22.38 -32.28 16.36
CA GLY A 364 -22.42 -30.94 16.95
C GLY A 364 -23.85 -30.37 17.01
N ILE A 365 -24.42 -30.06 15.84
CA ILE A 365 -25.80 -29.55 15.68
C ILE A 365 -26.62 -30.57 14.91
N VAL A 366 -27.81 -30.90 15.40
CA VAL A 366 -28.72 -31.87 14.76
C VAL A 366 -30.12 -31.29 14.64
N LEU A 367 -30.69 -31.38 13.43
CA LEU A 367 -32.09 -31.16 13.12
C LEU A 367 -32.70 -32.48 12.68
N TRP A 368 -33.80 -32.89 13.30
CA TRP A 368 -34.39 -34.21 13.08
C TRP A 368 -35.92 -34.19 13.01
N ASN A 369 -36.49 -34.82 11.99
CA ASN A 369 -37.93 -34.99 11.73
C ASN A 369 -38.69 -33.67 11.58
N GLU A 370 -38.84 -33.20 10.34
CA GLU A 370 -39.65 -32.03 9.97
C GLU A 370 -39.20 -30.74 10.66
N CYS A 371 -37.90 -30.50 10.84
CA CYS A 371 -37.38 -29.23 11.38
C CYS A 371 -37.02 -28.27 10.24
N ASP A 372 -37.98 -27.47 9.79
CA ASP A 372 -37.86 -26.61 8.61
C ASP A 372 -37.55 -25.14 8.93
N ASN A 373 -37.01 -24.41 7.95
CA ASN A 373 -36.85 -22.95 7.98
C ASN A 373 -35.99 -22.43 9.17
N ASN A 374 -35.09 -23.25 9.70
CA ASN A 374 -34.15 -22.81 10.73
C ASN A 374 -32.89 -22.19 10.09
N THR A 375 -32.27 -21.24 10.79
CA THR A 375 -31.01 -20.62 10.39
C THR A 375 -29.89 -21.03 11.33
N ILE A 376 -28.84 -21.67 10.79
CA ILE A 376 -27.65 -22.11 11.49
C ILE A 376 -26.48 -21.27 10.98
N LYS A 377 -26.03 -20.27 11.75
CA LYS A 377 -25.07 -19.26 11.31
C LYS A 377 -23.85 -19.12 12.23
N ASN A 378 -22.63 -18.97 11.71
CA ASN A 378 -21.44 -18.66 12.51
C ASN A 378 -21.09 -19.68 13.64
N ASN A 379 -21.59 -20.91 13.60
CA ASN A 379 -21.32 -21.88 14.66
C ASN A 379 -19.98 -22.61 14.43
N LYS A 380 -19.33 -23.01 15.53
CA LYS A 380 -18.12 -23.84 15.53
C LYS A 380 -18.48 -25.27 15.92
N ALA A 381 -18.61 -26.13 14.92
CA ALA A 381 -18.96 -27.55 15.05
C ALA A 381 -17.80 -28.46 14.65
N ASN A 382 -16.67 -28.30 15.36
CA ASN A 382 -15.42 -29.00 15.05
C ASN A 382 -15.19 -30.21 15.97
N TYR A 383 -14.38 -31.18 15.54
CA TYR A 383 -13.92 -32.30 16.38
C TYR A 383 -15.01 -33.24 16.92
N ASN A 384 -16.24 -33.19 16.40
CA ASN A 384 -17.29 -34.13 16.80
C ASN A 384 -16.95 -35.53 16.27
N LYS A 385 -17.32 -36.56 17.03
CA LYS A 385 -17.00 -37.96 16.68
C LYS A 385 -17.59 -38.38 15.33
N ASN A 386 -18.78 -37.88 14.99
CA ASN A 386 -19.46 -38.16 13.73
C ASN A 386 -19.51 -36.89 12.86
N CYS A 387 -20.52 -36.03 13.01
CA CYS A 387 -20.74 -34.90 12.10
C CYS A 387 -20.67 -33.54 12.80
N GLY A 388 -20.25 -32.50 12.08
CA GLY A 388 -20.40 -31.13 12.56
C GLY A 388 -21.88 -30.73 12.66
N ILE A 389 -22.57 -30.75 11.52
CA ILE A 389 -23.99 -30.39 11.40
C ILE A 389 -24.75 -31.51 10.65
N MET A 390 -25.91 -31.92 11.15
CA MET A 390 -26.73 -32.97 10.54
C MET A 390 -28.20 -32.57 10.41
N LEU A 391 -28.78 -32.76 9.22
CA LEU A 391 -30.20 -32.63 8.92
C LEU A 391 -30.75 -34.00 8.51
N ASN A 392 -31.77 -34.49 9.20
CA ASN A 392 -32.29 -35.84 9.02
C ASN A 392 -33.82 -35.88 9.08
N GLY A 393 -34.46 -36.44 8.05
CA GLY A 393 -35.89 -36.71 8.05
C GLY A 393 -36.72 -35.47 7.76
N LEU A 394 -36.89 -35.13 6.48
CA LEU A 394 -37.78 -34.05 6.02
C LEU A 394 -37.45 -32.66 6.60
N CYS A 395 -36.18 -32.35 6.86
CA CYS A 395 -35.77 -31.03 7.35
C CYS A 395 -35.50 -30.10 6.16
N ASP A 396 -36.51 -29.35 5.73
CA ASP A 396 -36.50 -28.59 4.50
C ASP A 396 -36.24 -27.09 4.73
N ARG A 397 -35.71 -26.41 3.70
CA ARG A 397 -35.59 -24.93 3.68
C ARG A 397 -34.77 -24.31 4.82
N ASN A 398 -33.84 -25.07 5.40
CA ASN A 398 -32.91 -24.54 6.40
C ASN A 398 -31.74 -23.80 5.72
N ILE A 399 -31.20 -22.80 6.41
CA ILE A 399 -30.04 -22.02 6.00
C ILE A 399 -28.85 -22.38 6.88
N ILE A 400 -27.75 -22.84 6.29
CA ILE A 400 -26.50 -23.18 6.97
C ILE A 400 -25.41 -22.26 6.43
N LEU A 401 -25.10 -21.19 7.17
CA LEU A 401 -24.30 -20.05 6.70
C LEU A 401 -23.06 -19.80 7.57
N ASN A 402 -21.88 -19.68 6.98
CA ASN A 402 -20.66 -19.24 7.70
C ASN A 402 -20.29 -20.08 8.94
N ASN A 403 -20.58 -21.38 8.93
CA ASN A 403 -20.18 -22.28 10.03
C ASN A 403 -18.81 -22.89 9.78
N THR A 404 -18.12 -23.27 10.86
CA THR A 404 -16.90 -24.09 10.79
C THR A 404 -17.23 -25.52 11.20
N ALA A 405 -17.04 -26.48 10.31
CA ALA A 405 -17.30 -27.90 10.54
C ALA A 405 -16.07 -28.74 10.14
N ASN A 406 -14.99 -28.55 10.90
CA ASN A 406 -13.67 -29.12 10.63
C ASN A 406 -13.31 -30.27 11.58
N ASN A 407 -12.45 -31.18 11.11
CA ASN A 407 -11.87 -32.28 11.90
C ASN A 407 -12.91 -33.21 12.55
N ASN A 408 -14.09 -33.39 11.95
CA ASN A 408 -15.09 -34.34 12.45
C ASN A 408 -14.78 -35.76 11.96
N GLY A 409 -15.17 -36.76 12.75
CA GLY A 409 -14.82 -38.17 12.50
C GLY A 409 -15.59 -38.85 11.35
N ASP A 410 -16.65 -38.23 10.85
CA ASP A 410 -17.34 -38.59 9.62
C ASP A 410 -17.44 -37.38 8.66
N TYR A 411 -18.45 -36.53 8.82
CA TYR A 411 -18.77 -35.46 7.85
C TYR A 411 -18.68 -34.06 8.47
N GLY A 412 -18.38 -33.05 7.67
CA GLY A 412 -18.60 -31.67 8.10
C GLY A 412 -20.10 -31.40 8.23
N ILE A 413 -20.83 -31.58 7.13
CA ILE A 413 -22.28 -31.40 7.07
C ILE A 413 -22.93 -32.63 6.41
N TRP A 414 -24.04 -33.13 6.97
CA TRP A 414 -24.77 -34.27 6.42
C TRP A 414 -26.28 -34.00 6.30
N LEU A 415 -26.81 -34.16 5.08
CA LEU A 415 -28.25 -34.14 4.78
C LEU A 415 -28.72 -35.56 4.44
N ASN A 416 -29.82 -35.99 5.04
CA ASN A 416 -30.37 -37.33 4.88
C ASN A 416 -31.91 -37.36 4.84
N TYR A 417 -32.46 -38.41 4.23
CA TYR A 417 -33.89 -38.75 4.20
C TYR A 417 -34.79 -37.55 3.87
N THR A 418 -34.75 -37.13 2.61
CA THR A 418 -35.64 -36.11 2.02
C THR A 418 -35.55 -34.73 2.68
N SER A 419 -34.35 -34.31 3.10
CA SER A 419 -34.09 -32.95 3.60
C SER A 419 -33.75 -32.03 2.41
N ASN A 420 -34.77 -31.42 1.83
CA ASN A 420 -34.73 -30.74 0.53
C ASN A 420 -34.65 -29.21 0.65
N LYS A 421 -34.25 -28.54 -0.43
CA LYS A 421 -34.30 -27.07 -0.56
C LYS A 421 -33.51 -26.31 0.52
N ASN A 422 -32.50 -26.93 1.12
CA ASN A 422 -31.62 -26.29 2.09
C ASN A 422 -30.55 -25.45 1.37
N HIS A 423 -30.16 -24.32 1.97
CA HIS A 423 -29.12 -23.42 1.48
C HIS A 423 -27.87 -23.54 2.35
N ILE A 424 -26.79 -24.06 1.80
CA ILE A 424 -25.52 -24.32 2.51
C ILE A 424 -24.45 -23.43 1.89
N ALA A 425 -24.14 -22.32 2.57
CA ALA A 425 -23.29 -21.27 2.02
C ALA A 425 -22.18 -20.81 2.97
N ALA A 426 -21.06 -20.37 2.40
CA ALA A 426 -19.94 -19.79 3.14
C ALA A 426 -19.38 -20.63 4.30
N ASN A 427 -19.54 -21.96 4.33
CA ASN A 427 -19.02 -22.77 5.44
C ASN A 427 -17.54 -23.16 5.21
N SER A 428 -16.75 -23.22 6.28
CA SER A 428 -15.41 -23.83 6.27
C SER A 428 -15.53 -25.31 6.66
N ILE A 429 -15.12 -26.21 5.76
CA ILE A 429 -15.29 -27.66 5.91
C ILE A 429 -13.98 -28.38 5.56
N LYS A 430 -13.15 -28.63 6.57
CA LYS A 430 -11.77 -29.09 6.39
C LYS A 430 -11.43 -30.30 7.24
N ASN A 431 -10.52 -31.14 6.77
CA ASN A 431 -9.91 -32.24 7.53
C ASN A 431 -10.91 -33.27 8.12
N ASN A 432 -12.11 -33.44 7.53
CA ASN A 432 -13.04 -34.45 8.02
C ASN A 432 -12.62 -35.85 7.55
N HIS A 433 -12.81 -36.86 8.40
CA HIS A 433 -12.37 -38.24 8.17
C HIS A 433 -13.16 -38.98 7.08
N LYS A 434 -14.32 -38.47 6.63
CA LYS A 434 -15.02 -38.95 5.43
C LYS A 434 -15.21 -37.83 4.41
N ASN A 435 -16.45 -37.38 4.19
CA ASN A 435 -16.76 -36.35 3.19
C ASN A 435 -16.85 -34.96 3.85
N GLY A 436 -16.62 -33.90 3.09
CA GLY A 436 -16.94 -32.56 3.57
C GLY A 436 -18.45 -32.38 3.78
N ILE A 437 -19.21 -32.45 2.68
CA ILE A 437 -20.68 -32.50 2.70
C ILE A 437 -21.15 -33.86 2.15
N ARG A 438 -22.06 -34.52 2.86
CA ARG A 438 -22.80 -35.70 2.37
C ARG A 438 -24.27 -35.36 2.16
N ILE A 439 -24.81 -35.75 1.01
CA ILE A 439 -26.24 -35.63 0.67
C ILE A 439 -26.75 -37.01 0.26
N HIS A 440 -27.78 -37.49 0.95
CA HIS A 440 -28.41 -38.79 0.70
C HIS A 440 -29.93 -38.65 0.64
N ASP A 441 -30.54 -39.20 -0.40
CA ASP A 441 -31.98 -39.12 -0.69
C ASP A 441 -32.59 -37.73 -0.48
N SER A 442 -31.89 -36.67 -0.89
CA SER A 442 -32.27 -35.28 -0.64
C SER A 442 -32.04 -34.43 -1.90
N ASN A 443 -33.01 -33.57 -2.22
CA ASN A 443 -33.14 -32.90 -3.51
C ASN A 443 -33.14 -31.37 -3.40
N ASP A 444 -32.83 -30.71 -4.52
CA ASP A 444 -32.98 -29.26 -4.69
C ASP A 444 -32.19 -28.41 -3.67
N ASN A 445 -31.11 -28.95 -3.07
CA ASN A 445 -30.28 -28.19 -2.14
C ASN A 445 -29.27 -27.31 -2.90
N ASN A 446 -28.99 -26.13 -2.35
CA ASN A 446 -28.03 -25.17 -2.91
C ASN A 446 -26.76 -25.15 -2.07
N ILE A 447 -25.63 -25.62 -2.63
CA ILE A 447 -24.33 -25.70 -1.96
C ILE A 447 -23.41 -24.72 -2.67
N ILE A 448 -23.11 -23.59 -2.03
CA ILE A 448 -22.48 -22.45 -2.71
C ILE A 448 -21.38 -21.82 -1.85
N GLY A 449 -20.23 -21.48 -2.44
CA GLY A 449 -19.26 -20.64 -1.76
C GLY A 449 -18.60 -21.24 -0.51
N ASN A 450 -18.69 -22.54 -0.28
CA ASN A 450 -18.06 -23.21 0.86
C ASN A 450 -16.57 -23.48 0.58
N ILE A 451 -15.74 -23.50 1.62
CA ILE A 451 -14.30 -23.83 1.51
C ILE A 451 -14.08 -25.28 1.94
N PHE A 452 -13.45 -26.05 1.06
CA PHE A 452 -13.11 -27.46 1.27
C PHE A 452 -11.62 -27.71 1.17
N GLU A 453 -11.04 -28.34 2.20
CA GLU A 453 -9.63 -28.76 2.21
C GLU A 453 -9.48 -30.11 2.94
N ASN A 454 -8.65 -31.00 2.40
CA ASN A 454 -8.18 -32.22 3.09
C ASN A 454 -9.28 -33.14 3.70
N ASN A 455 -10.46 -33.24 3.08
CA ASN A 455 -11.47 -34.23 3.50
C ASN A 455 -11.12 -35.60 2.88
N LEU A 456 -11.14 -36.67 3.67
CA LEU A 456 -10.48 -37.95 3.33
C LEU A 456 -11.07 -38.66 2.09
N LEU A 457 -12.39 -38.61 1.89
CA LEU A 457 -13.08 -39.34 0.83
C LEU A 457 -13.49 -38.44 -0.36
N LYS A 458 -14.41 -37.50 -0.15
CA LYS A 458 -14.87 -36.52 -1.16
C LYS A 458 -15.20 -35.17 -0.52
N TYR A 459 -15.12 -34.08 -1.27
CA TYR A 459 -15.54 -32.76 -0.79
C TYR A 459 -17.06 -32.66 -0.68
N ILE A 460 -17.75 -33.03 -1.76
CA ILE A 460 -19.21 -33.15 -1.82
C ILE A 460 -19.54 -34.56 -2.32
N ASN A 461 -20.41 -35.28 -1.61
CA ASN A 461 -20.85 -36.63 -1.99
C ASN A 461 -22.38 -36.72 -2.01
N ILE A 462 -22.95 -36.69 -3.22
CA ILE A 462 -24.38 -36.85 -3.46
C ILE A 462 -24.67 -38.31 -3.82
N THR A 463 -25.61 -38.94 -3.13
CA THR A 463 -25.91 -40.38 -3.25
C THR A 463 -27.41 -40.67 -3.12
N GLY A 464 -27.82 -41.91 -3.44
CA GLY A 464 -29.23 -42.32 -3.36
C GLY A 464 -30.07 -41.73 -4.49
N SER A 465 -31.34 -41.48 -4.23
CA SER A 465 -32.31 -40.86 -5.16
C SER A 465 -32.23 -39.32 -5.18
N SER A 466 -31.07 -38.76 -4.81
CA SER A 466 -30.84 -37.30 -4.78
C SER A 466 -30.71 -36.72 -6.19
N SER A 467 -31.33 -35.56 -6.43
CA SER A 467 -31.40 -34.87 -7.73
C SER A 467 -31.44 -33.34 -7.54
N ASN A 468 -31.06 -32.59 -8.58
CA ASN A 468 -31.11 -31.12 -8.64
C ASN A 468 -30.34 -30.36 -7.55
N ASN A 469 -29.35 -30.98 -6.89
CA ASN A 469 -28.48 -30.27 -5.96
C ASN A 469 -27.44 -29.46 -6.73
N LYS A 470 -27.29 -28.17 -6.40
CA LYS A 470 -26.36 -27.24 -7.07
C LYS A 470 -25.07 -27.11 -6.26
N GLU A 471 -23.92 -27.06 -6.93
CA GLU A 471 -22.57 -27.13 -6.30
C GLU A 471 -21.63 -25.99 -6.73
N ASN A 472 -22.17 -24.85 -7.17
CA ASN A 472 -21.40 -23.79 -7.83
C ASN A 472 -20.53 -22.98 -6.84
N TRP A 473 -19.39 -22.43 -7.31
CA TRP A 473 -18.53 -21.49 -6.57
C TRP A 473 -17.97 -21.98 -5.23
N ASN A 474 -18.02 -23.27 -4.96
CA ASN A 474 -17.31 -23.84 -3.82
C ASN A 474 -15.80 -23.80 -4.10
N LEU A 475 -15.00 -23.43 -3.09
CA LEU A 475 -13.56 -23.39 -3.17
C LEU A 475 -12.98 -24.73 -2.70
N ILE A 476 -12.55 -25.55 -3.65
CA ILE A 476 -12.01 -26.88 -3.39
C ILE A 476 -10.50 -26.84 -3.57
N ASN A 477 -9.75 -26.96 -2.47
CA ASN A 477 -8.28 -26.82 -2.46
C ASN A 477 -7.79 -25.58 -3.22
N GLY A 478 -8.43 -24.43 -2.98
CA GLY A 478 -8.09 -23.17 -3.64
C GLY A 478 -8.56 -23.03 -5.09
N ILE A 479 -9.34 -23.97 -5.62
CA ILE A 479 -9.87 -23.95 -6.99
C ILE A 479 -11.37 -23.68 -7.00
N THR A 480 -11.85 -22.79 -7.87
CA THR A 480 -13.28 -22.54 -8.07
C THR A 480 -13.62 -22.10 -9.50
N ASP A 481 -14.90 -21.93 -9.79
CA ASP A 481 -15.44 -21.52 -11.10
C ASP A 481 -15.37 -20.01 -11.30
N ARG A 482 -15.56 -19.56 -12.55
CA ARG A 482 -15.61 -18.13 -12.91
C ARG A 482 -16.62 -17.35 -12.04
N ILE A 483 -16.32 -16.08 -11.76
CA ILE A 483 -17.21 -15.20 -10.98
C ILE A 483 -17.56 -13.93 -11.75
N TRP A 484 -18.83 -13.55 -11.73
CA TRP A 484 -19.32 -12.27 -12.25
C TRP A 484 -20.03 -11.48 -11.14
N ILE A 485 -19.39 -10.39 -10.71
CA ILE A 485 -19.94 -9.44 -9.76
C ILE A 485 -20.48 -8.22 -10.51
N ASP A 486 -21.77 -7.92 -10.35
CA ASP A 486 -22.43 -6.77 -10.95
C ASP A 486 -23.41 -6.12 -9.96
N GLU A 487 -23.16 -4.85 -9.62
CA GLU A 487 -24.00 -4.10 -8.69
C GLU A 487 -25.43 -3.85 -9.21
N THR A 488 -25.69 -4.08 -10.51
CA THR A 488 -27.05 -4.00 -11.11
C THR A 488 -27.82 -5.31 -11.05
N ARG A 489 -27.25 -6.38 -10.46
CA ARG A 489 -27.83 -7.73 -10.36
C ARG A 489 -27.96 -8.49 -11.68
N ALA A 490 -27.28 -8.05 -12.75
CA ALA A 490 -27.20 -8.81 -14.01
C ALA A 490 -26.18 -9.97 -13.96
N GLY A 491 -25.22 -9.91 -13.03
CA GLY A 491 -24.20 -10.93 -12.80
C GLY A 491 -24.65 -12.07 -11.86
N ASN A 492 -23.68 -12.85 -11.39
CA ASN A 492 -23.94 -13.91 -10.41
C ASN A 492 -24.23 -13.36 -9.01
N PHE A 493 -23.55 -12.27 -8.64
CA PHE A 493 -23.63 -11.65 -7.31
C PHE A 493 -23.50 -10.13 -7.41
N THR A 494 -24.05 -9.38 -6.45
CA THR A 494 -23.43 -8.11 -6.04
C THR A 494 -22.27 -8.38 -5.09
N TRP A 495 -21.43 -7.38 -4.80
CA TRP A 495 -20.36 -7.60 -3.82
C TRP A 495 -20.88 -7.98 -2.43
N ALA A 496 -22.01 -7.42 -2.00
CA ALA A 496 -22.63 -7.76 -0.72
C ALA A 496 -23.08 -9.23 -0.67
N GLU A 497 -23.64 -9.74 -1.77
CA GLU A 497 -24.01 -11.16 -1.84
C GLU A 497 -22.81 -12.09 -1.91
N ALA A 498 -21.77 -11.67 -2.63
CA ALA A 498 -20.52 -12.41 -2.72
C ALA A 498 -19.89 -12.56 -1.33
N GLU A 499 -19.80 -11.48 -0.56
CA GLU A 499 -19.28 -11.53 0.81
C GLU A 499 -20.16 -12.35 1.76
N GLU A 500 -21.49 -12.27 1.62
CA GLU A 500 -22.40 -13.04 2.47
C GLU A 500 -22.34 -14.55 2.16
N ASN A 501 -22.22 -14.94 0.89
CA ASN A 501 -22.42 -16.33 0.46
C ASN A 501 -21.13 -17.07 0.08
N LEU A 502 -20.02 -16.38 -0.18
CA LEU A 502 -18.74 -16.97 -0.58
C LEU A 502 -17.72 -16.78 0.53
N ALA A 503 -17.38 -17.86 1.25
CA ALA A 503 -16.43 -17.81 2.37
C ALA A 503 -15.02 -17.35 1.99
N TRP A 504 -14.71 -17.34 0.69
CA TRP A 504 -13.43 -16.90 0.13
C TRP A 504 -13.46 -15.44 -0.35
N VAL A 505 -14.59 -14.76 -0.20
CA VAL A 505 -14.74 -13.30 -0.35
C VAL A 505 -14.91 -12.70 1.04
N SER A 506 -14.24 -11.57 1.30
CA SER A 506 -14.39 -10.86 2.57
C SER A 506 -14.34 -9.35 2.36
N GLY A 507 -14.61 -8.58 3.40
CA GLY A 507 -14.52 -7.13 3.38
C GLY A 507 -15.85 -6.42 3.17
N THR A 508 -15.86 -5.10 3.23
CA THR A 508 -17.12 -4.31 3.24
C THR A 508 -17.23 -3.34 2.06
N GLY A 509 -16.23 -3.31 1.18
CA GLY A 509 -16.18 -2.40 0.03
C GLY A 509 -15.78 -0.96 0.35
N TRP A 510 -15.42 -0.66 1.60
CA TRP A 510 -14.89 0.64 2.02
C TRP A 510 -13.37 0.68 1.85
N TRP A 511 -12.78 1.84 1.62
CA TRP A 511 -11.32 1.97 1.44
C TRP A 511 -10.50 1.39 2.62
N ALA A 512 -11.05 1.44 3.85
CA ALA A 512 -10.43 0.89 5.05
C ALA A 512 -10.60 -0.63 5.20
N ASN A 513 -11.57 -1.21 4.50
CA ASN A 513 -11.88 -2.64 4.49
C ASN A 513 -12.47 -3.02 3.12
N PRO A 514 -11.65 -3.01 2.05
CA PRO A 514 -12.09 -3.27 0.69
C PRO A 514 -12.55 -4.72 0.56
N TYR A 515 -13.41 -5.00 -0.43
CA TYR A 515 -13.70 -6.39 -0.75
C TYR A 515 -12.42 -7.12 -1.19
N LEU A 516 -12.25 -8.37 -0.81
CA LEU A 516 -11.00 -9.11 -1.01
C LEU A 516 -11.27 -10.48 -1.61
N ILE A 517 -10.61 -10.76 -2.73
CA ILE A 517 -10.48 -12.08 -3.35
C ILE A 517 -8.98 -12.41 -3.38
N GLU A 518 -8.57 -13.51 -2.74
CA GLU A 518 -7.15 -13.84 -2.65
C GLU A 518 -6.78 -15.32 -2.71
N ASN A 519 -5.64 -15.61 -3.34
CA ASN A 519 -5.04 -16.95 -3.40
C ASN A 519 -5.97 -18.01 -4.02
N ILE A 520 -6.71 -17.65 -5.07
CA ILE A 520 -7.68 -18.52 -5.76
C ILE A 520 -7.20 -18.84 -7.17
N ILE A 521 -7.38 -20.09 -7.56
CA ILE A 521 -7.24 -20.54 -8.93
C ILE A 521 -8.63 -20.66 -9.55
N PHE A 522 -8.90 -19.89 -10.59
CA PHE A 522 -10.12 -19.98 -11.36
C PHE A 522 -9.91 -20.96 -12.52
N LYS A 523 -10.75 -22.00 -12.60
CA LYS A 523 -10.72 -23.00 -13.68
C LYS A 523 -12.08 -23.14 -14.35
N VAL A 524 -12.08 -23.65 -15.58
CA VAL A 524 -13.29 -23.85 -16.37
C VAL A 524 -13.94 -25.20 -16.03
N SER A 525 -15.17 -25.18 -15.51
CA SER A 525 -16.07 -26.33 -15.50
C SER A 525 -17.00 -26.28 -16.73
N GLY A 526 -16.53 -26.75 -17.90
CA GLY A 526 -17.34 -26.77 -19.14
C GLY A 526 -16.74 -25.98 -20.32
N SER A 527 -17.58 -25.33 -21.13
CA SER A 527 -17.10 -24.55 -22.29
C SER A 527 -16.44 -23.25 -21.82
N PRO A 528 -15.23 -22.92 -22.29
CA PRO A 528 -14.42 -21.78 -21.81
C PRO A 528 -14.92 -20.39 -22.26
N GLN A 529 -16.23 -20.19 -22.39
CA GLN A 529 -16.81 -18.91 -22.84
C GLN A 529 -16.78 -17.85 -21.73
N GLY A 530 -16.42 -16.62 -22.09
CA GLY A 530 -16.42 -15.47 -21.19
C GLY A 530 -15.15 -15.30 -20.36
N SER A 531 -15.08 -14.18 -19.64
CA SER A 531 -13.97 -13.86 -18.75
C SER A 531 -13.99 -14.66 -17.44
N GLY A 532 -12.82 -14.87 -16.82
CA GLY A 532 -12.69 -15.64 -15.57
C GLY A 532 -13.21 -14.90 -14.34
N ILE A 533 -12.85 -13.62 -14.21
CA ILE A 533 -13.42 -12.71 -13.21
C ILE A 533 -14.00 -11.50 -13.94
N ILE A 534 -15.27 -11.19 -13.71
CA ILE A 534 -15.94 -9.99 -14.22
C ILE A 534 -16.38 -9.14 -13.03
N ILE A 535 -15.88 -7.91 -12.93
CA ILE A 535 -16.38 -6.90 -12.00
C ILE A 535 -17.01 -5.77 -12.79
N LYS A 536 -18.31 -5.55 -12.57
CA LYS A 536 -19.09 -4.61 -13.35
C LYS A 536 -19.85 -3.61 -12.46
N ASN A 537 -19.96 -2.38 -12.94
CA ASN A 537 -20.74 -1.30 -12.32
C ASN A 537 -20.34 -0.98 -10.86
N SER A 538 -19.08 -1.22 -10.49
CA SER A 538 -18.57 -1.05 -9.12
C SER A 538 -17.88 0.31 -8.93
N LYS A 539 -18.56 1.42 -9.28
CA LYS A 539 -17.96 2.78 -9.25
C LYS A 539 -17.67 3.32 -7.84
N ASN A 540 -18.41 2.84 -6.82
CA ASN A 540 -18.35 3.32 -5.43
C ASN A 540 -17.81 2.27 -4.45
N LYS A 541 -17.19 1.20 -4.94
CA LYS A 541 -16.70 0.08 -4.12
C LYS A 541 -15.19 -0.02 -4.26
N TYR A 542 -14.51 -0.25 -3.15
CA TYR A 542 -13.08 -0.57 -3.12
C TYR A 542 -12.93 -2.09 -3.05
N PHE A 543 -12.08 -2.65 -3.90
CA PHE A 543 -11.81 -4.09 -3.91
C PHE A 543 -10.35 -4.40 -4.24
N ILE A 544 -9.89 -5.55 -3.77
CA ILE A 544 -8.55 -6.09 -4.01
C ILE A 544 -8.70 -7.52 -4.54
N ILE A 545 -8.09 -7.79 -5.68
CA ILE A 545 -7.90 -9.15 -6.20
C ILE A 545 -6.39 -9.40 -6.18
N LYS A 546 -5.94 -10.39 -5.40
CA LYS A 546 -4.50 -10.63 -5.24
C LYS A 546 -4.11 -12.10 -5.26
N ASN A 547 -2.95 -12.39 -5.84
CA ASN A 547 -2.38 -13.74 -5.94
C ASN A 547 -3.34 -14.79 -6.55
N CYS A 548 -4.26 -14.36 -7.42
CA CYS A 548 -5.17 -15.29 -8.10
C CYS A 548 -4.54 -15.78 -9.41
N THR A 549 -4.84 -17.02 -9.80
CA THR A 549 -4.44 -17.58 -11.11
C THR A 549 -5.68 -17.78 -11.97
N ILE A 550 -5.71 -17.18 -13.16
CA ILE A 550 -6.85 -17.17 -14.08
C ILE A 550 -6.35 -17.46 -15.49
N HIS A 551 -6.57 -18.69 -15.96
CA HIS A 551 -6.04 -19.17 -17.24
C HIS A 551 -7.09 -19.91 -18.05
N ASN A 552 -6.93 -19.97 -19.38
CA ASN A 552 -7.85 -20.59 -20.33
C ASN A 552 -9.26 -19.95 -20.38
N PHE A 553 -9.37 -18.63 -20.23
CA PHE A 553 -10.63 -17.89 -20.38
C PHE A 553 -10.68 -17.00 -21.64
N GLY A 554 -11.90 -16.66 -22.06
CA GLY A 554 -12.23 -15.68 -23.11
C GLY A 554 -12.35 -16.24 -24.52
N PHE A 555 -13.42 -15.92 -25.26
CA PHE A 555 -13.56 -16.34 -26.68
C PHE A 555 -14.20 -15.27 -27.56
N ASP A 556 -14.77 -14.22 -26.96
CA ASP A 556 -15.49 -13.17 -27.68
C ASP A 556 -14.92 -11.79 -27.37
N GLY A 557 -14.64 -11.02 -28.41
CA GLY A 557 -14.16 -9.63 -28.44
C GLY A 557 -13.31 -9.15 -27.26
N PHE A 558 -14.01 -8.72 -26.19
CA PHE A 558 -13.45 -8.05 -25.01
C PHE A 558 -13.44 -8.94 -23.76
N ASP A 559 -13.32 -10.25 -23.91
CA ASP A 559 -13.08 -11.15 -22.79
C ASP A 559 -11.61 -11.11 -22.34
N ALA A 560 -11.41 -11.44 -21.05
CA ALA A 560 -10.09 -11.52 -20.45
C ALA A 560 -10.02 -12.53 -19.30
N GLY A 561 -8.83 -12.79 -18.77
CA GLY A 561 -8.71 -13.41 -17.44
C GLY A 561 -9.48 -12.60 -16.39
N ILE A 562 -9.16 -11.30 -16.27
CA ILE A 562 -9.91 -10.34 -15.41
C ILE A 562 -10.48 -9.20 -16.26
N LYS A 563 -11.79 -8.97 -16.15
CA LYS A 563 -12.51 -7.88 -16.80
C LYS A 563 -13.11 -6.93 -15.78
N LEU A 564 -12.70 -5.67 -15.84
CA LEU A 564 -13.32 -4.56 -15.12
C LEU A 564 -14.16 -3.74 -16.10
N GLU A 565 -15.44 -3.52 -15.78
CA GLU A 565 -16.33 -2.69 -16.60
C GLU A 565 -17.07 -1.65 -15.76
N ASN A 566 -17.06 -0.37 -16.16
CA ASN A 566 -17.67 0.73 -15.40
C ASN A 566 -17.29 0.70 -13.90
N THR A 567 -16.01 0.46 -13.62
CA THR A 567 -15.54 0.11 -12.27
C THR A 567 -14.36 0.97 -11.85
N ASN A 568 -14.39 1.43 -10.58
CA ASN A 568 -13.38 2.32 -10.04
C ASN A 568 -12.76 1.77 -8.77
N ASN A 569 -11.60 2.31 -8.39
CA ASN A 569 -10.94 2.05 -7.10
C ASN A 569 -10.60 0.57 -6.82
N GLY A 570 -10.46 -0.24 -7.88
CA GLY A 570 -10.02 -1.63 -7.81
C GLY A 570 -8.49 -1.74 -7.74
N THR A 571 -7.98 -2.72 -6.99
CA THR A 571 -6.55 -3.06 -6.96
C THR A 571 -6.35 -4.51 -7.39
N LEU A 572 -5.57 -4.72 -8.46
CA LEU A 572 -5.15 -6.03 -8.95
C LEU A 572 -3.67 -6.23 -8.66
N LEU A 573 -3.32 -7.16 -7.77
CA LEU A 573 -1.98 -7.30 -7.21
C LEU A 573 -1.44 -8.73 -7.38
N TYR A 574 -0.33 -8.90 -8.11
CA TYR A 574 0.35 -10.19 -8.28
C TYR A 574 -0.56 -11.33 -8.77
N ASN A 575 -1.57 -11.01 -9.59
CA ASN A 575 -2.40 -12.04 -10.23
C ASN A 575 -1.66 -12.60 -11.45
N ASN A 576 -1.86 -13.89 -11.70
CA ASN A 576 -1.43 -14.54 -12.92
C ASN A 576 -2.63 -14.74 -13.86
N CYS A 577 -2.76 -13.87 -14.84
CA CYS A 577 -3.71 -13.99 -15.95
C CYS A 577 -3.00 -14.39 -17.24
N SER A 578 -2.12 -15.39 -17.18
CA SER A 578 -1.46 -15.96 -18.35
C SER A 578 -2.34 -16.98 -19.08
N ASP A 579 -1.97 -17.30 -20.33
CA ASP A 579 -2.54 -18.41 -21.09
C ASP A 579 -4.08 -18.28 -21.28
N ASN A 580 -4.58 -17.06 -21.43
CA ASN A 580 -5.96 -16.80 -21.83
C ASN A 580 -6.04 -16.64 -23.35
N TYR A 581 -7.16 -17.07 -23.93
CA TYR A 581 -7.33 -17.09 -25.39
C TYR A 581 -7.47 -15.68 -25.99
N LEU A 582 -7.82 -14.67 -25.19
CA LEU A 582 -7.88 -13.27 -25.60
C LEU A 582 -7.01 -12.42 -24.66
N ASN A 583 -7.57 -11.53 -23.86
CA ASN A 583 -6.76 -10.60 -23.07
C ASN A 583 -6.38 -11.17 -21.69
N GLY A 584 -5.25 -10.73 -21.12
CA GLY A 584 -4.93 -11.06 -19.72
C GLY A 584 -5.84 -10.29 -18.76
N ILE A 585 -5.79 -8.96 -18.83
CA ILE A 585 -6.62 -8.04 -18.04
C ILE A 585 -7.22 -6.96 -18.95
N ILE A 586 -8.51 -6.67 -18.79
CA ILE A 586 -9.17 -5.57 -19.51
C ILE A 586 -9.90 -4.61 -18.56
N LEU A 587 -9.72 -3.32 -18.82
CA LEU A 587 -10.51 -2.21 -18.26
C LEU A 587 -11.35 -1.64 -19.41
N TYR A 588 -12.67 -1.73 -19.27
CA TYR A 588 -13.61 -1.46 -20.36
C TYR A 588 -14.68 -0.47 -19.90
N ASN A 589 -14.82 0.67 -20.60
CA ASN A 589 -15.78 1.73 -20.32
C ASN A 589 -15.62 2.38 -18.93
N GLU A 590 -15.26 3.66 -18.92
CA GLU A 590 -15.33 4.54 -17.74
C GLU A 590 -14.68 3.98 -16.46
N CYS A 591 -13.59 3.19 -16.59
CA CYS A 591 -12.89 2.61 -15.45
C CYS A 591 -11.84 3.60 -14.92
N LYS A 592 -11.96 4.03 -13.67
CA LYS A 592 -11.12 5.10 -13.09
C LYS A 592 -10.44 4.72 -11.78
N ASN A 593 -9.25 5.27 -11.54
CA ASN A 593 -8.52 5.10 -10.27
C ASN A 593 -8.25 3.63 -9.91
N ASN A 594 -8.12 2.74 -10.90
CA ASN A 594 -7.73 1.35 -10.65
C ASN A 594 -6.21 1.21 -10.63
N THR A 595 -5.70 0.26 -9.86
CA THR A 595 -4.27 0.01 -9.67
C THR A 595 -3.93 -1.44 -10.02
N LEU A 596 -3.09 -1.64 -11.03
CA LEU A 596 -2.61 -2.94 -11.52
C LEU A 596 -1.11 -3.04 -11.24
N ILE A 597 -0.72 -3.84 -10.25
CA ILE A 597 0.68 -3.95 -9.82
C ILE A 597 1.17 -5.40 -9.85
N GLY A 598 2.31 -5.63 -10.51
CA GLY A 598 3.04 -6.90 -10.42
C GLY A 598 2.29 -8.10 -11.00
N ASN A 599 1.28 -7.89 -11.84
CA ASN A 599 0.52 -8.99 -12.45
C ASN A 599 1.33 -9.62 -13.59
N ILE A 600 1.14 -10.93 -13.78
CA ILE A 600 1.66 -11.70 -14.90
C ILE A 600 0.52 -11.86 -15.89
N VAL A 601 0.68 -11.30 -17.09
CA VAL A 601 -0.33 -11.26 -18.16
C VAL A 601 0.34 -11.65 -19.48
N SER A 602 1.01 -12.81 -19.45
CA SER A 602 1.84 -13.34 -20.53
C SER A 602 1.15 -14.44 -21.31
N ASN A 603 1.61 -14.75 -22.53
CA ASN A 603 1.11 -15.88 -23.32
C ASN A 603 -0.40 -15.84 -23.59
N ASN A 604 -0.97 -14.64 -23.74
CA ASN A 604 -2.38 -14.49 -24.08
C ASN A 604 -2.57 -14.27 -25.59
N GLY A 605 -3.67 -14.75 -26.14
CA GLY A 605 -3.98 -14.62 -27.59
C GLY A 605 -4.35 -13.20 -28.06
N GLY A 606 -4.56 -12.28 -27.12
CA GLY A 606 -4.88 -10.86 -27.34
C GLY A 606 -3.89 -9.94 -26.61
N SER A 607 -4.35 -8.84 -26.02
CA SER A 607 -3.45 -7.96 -25.27
C SER A 607 -3.18 -8.48 -23.85
N GLY A 608 -1.98 -8.29 -23.32
CA GLY A 608 -1.69 -8.54 -21.90
C GLY A 608 -2.57 -7.67 -21.00
N ILE A 609 -2.54 -6.35 -21.22
CA ILE A 609 -3.43 -5.37 -20.55
C ILE A 609 -4.10 -4.48 -21.60
N TYR A 610 -5.42 -4.32 -21.55
CA TYR A 610 -6.16 -3.45 -22.45
C TYR A 610 -7.06 -2.47 -21.70
N LEU A 611 -6.83 -1.16 -21.90
CA LEU A 611 -7.72 -0.08 -21.50
C LEU A 611 -8.50 0.42 -22.72
N TYR A 612 -9.83 0.43 -22.63
CA TYR A 612 -10.70 0.84 -23.72
C TYR A 612 -11.85 1.75 -23.26
N ASN A 613 -12.03 2.87 -23.96
CA ASN A 613 -13.15 3.81 -23.83
C ASN A 613 -13.23 4.55 -22.48
N ASN A 614 -12.61 5.73 -22.40
CA ASN A 614 -12.66 6.63 -21.24
C ASN A 614 -12.16 6.01 -19.92
N CYS A 615 -11.11 5.17 -19.99
CA CYS A 615 -10.50 4.56 -18.81
C CYS A 615 -9.33 5.44 -18.31
N ASP A 616 -9.61 6.27 -17.31
CA ASP A 616 -8.73 7.38 -16.91
C ASP A 616 -8.11 7.18 -15.52
N ASN A 617 -6.98 7.83 -15.26
CA ASN A 617 -6.37 7.89 -13.91
C ASN A 617 -6.03 6.51 -13.33
N ASN A 618 -5.73 5.52 -14.18
CA ASN A 618 -5.32 4.19 -13.73
C ASN A 618 -3.80 4.10 -13.59
N THR A 619 -3.33 3.29 -12.65
CA THR A 619 -1.91 3.01 -12.44
C THR A 619 -1.59 1.58 -12.85
N ILE A 620 -0.70 1.41 -13.82
CA ILE A 620 -0.25 0.12 -14.36
C ILE A 620 1.26 0.04 -14.14
N SER A 621 1.69 -0.70 -13.11
CA SER A 621 3.09 -0.67 -12.68
C SER A 621 3.70 -2.05 -12.41
N GLY A 622 4.91 -2.29 -12.93
CA GLY A 622 5.66 -3.51 -12.63
C GLY A 622 5.04 -4.80 -13.15
N ASN A 623 4.15 -4.74 -14.15
CA ASN A 623 3.50 -5.93 -14.70
C ASN A 623 4.39 -6.59 -15.76
N LEU A 624 4.26 -7.91 -15.88
CA LEU A 624 4.91 -8.72 -16.90
C LEU A 624 3.88 -9.05 -17.99
N ALA A 625 3.92 -8.30 -19.09
CA ALA A 625 2.99 -8.38 -20.22
C ALA A 625 3.76 -8.80 -21.50
N ASN A 626 4.49 -9.91 -21.43
CA ASN A 626 5.34 -10.41 -22.51
C ASN A 626 4.73 -11.63 -23.20
N GLU A 627 5.20 -11.93 -24.41
CA GLU A 627 4.85 -13.17 -25.14
C GLU A 627 3.35 -13.28 -25.42
N ASN A 628 2.63 -12.16 -25.60
CA ASN A 628 1.25 -12.19 -26.04
C ASN A 628 1.18 -12.14 -27.57
N ASP A 629 0.25 -12.89 -28.17
CA ASP A 629 0.05 -12.89 -29.63
C ASP A 629 -0.44 -11.52 -30.14
N GLY A 630 -1.09 -10.74 -29.27
CA GLY A 630 -1.43 -9.33 -29.51
C GLY A 630 -0.41 -8.39 -28.88
N ASN A 631 -0.89 -7.32 -28.21
CA ASN A 631 -0.02 -6.28 -27.66
C ASN A 631 0.34 -6.55 -26.18
N GLY A 632 1.46 -6.01 -25.70
CA GLY A 632 1.74 -6.03 -24.26
C GLY A 632 0.73 -5.19 -23.48
N ILE A 633 0.68 -3.88 -23.75
CA ILE A 633 -0.24 -2.93 -23.10
C ILE A 633 -0.90 -2.03 -24.16
N THR A 634 -2.24 -2.01 -24.21
CA THR A 634 -3.02 -1.19 -25.14
C THR A 634 -3.86 -0.14 -24.41
N LEU A 635 -3.84 1.11 -24.89
CA LEU A 635 -4.75 2.20 -24.51
C LEU A 635 -5.49 2.69 -25.75
N ASN A 636 -6.82 2.76 -25.71
CA ASN A 636 -7.61 3.17 -26.87
C ASN A 636 -8.87 3.95 -26.48
N ASN A 637 -9.22 4.92 -27.31
CA ASN A 637 -10.45 5.71 -27.25
C ASN A 637 -10.56 6.54 -25.95
N ASN A 638 -9.76 7.60 -25.89
CA ASN A 638 -9.74 8.60 -24.81
C ASN A 638 -9.42 8.03 -23.43
N CYS A 639 -8.38 7.19 -23.33
CA CYS A 639 -7.90 6.70 -22.04
C CYS A 639 -6.81 7.65 -21.51
N ASP A 640 -7.19 8.58 -20.64
CA ASP A 640 -6.35 9.73 -20.31
C ASP A 640 -5.76 9.66 -18.90
N ASN A 641 -4.68 10.40 -18.66
CA ASN A 641 -4.09 10.57 -17.32
C ASN A 641 -3.66 9.25 -16.65
N ASN A 642 -3.32 8.21 -17.42
CA ASN A 642 -2.87 6.94 -16.87
C ASN A 642 -1.35 6.95 -16.63
N THR A 643 -0.92 6.26 -15.57
CA THR A 643 0.50 6.05 -15.24
C THR A 643 0.91 4.64 -15.59
N ILE A 644 1.81 4.48 -16.56
CA ILE A 644 2.32 3.20 -17.05
C ILE A 644 3.81 3.15 -16.74
N SER A 645 4.23 2.38 -15.74
CA SER A 645 5.62 2.43 -15.27
C SER A 645 6.25 1.08 -14.97
N GLN A 646 7.53 0.92 -15.32
CA GLN A 646 8.32 -0.28 -14.97
C GLN A 646 7.69 -1.60 -15.45
N ASN A 647 6.86 -1.58 -16.49
CA ASN A 647 6.28 -2.80 -17.07
C ASN A 647 7.26 -3.42 -18.07
N ASN A 648 7.24 -4.74 -18.18
CA ASN A 648 7.90 -5.46 -19.25
C ASN A 648 6.87 -5.91 -20.28
N ALA A 649 6.85 -5.25 -21.43
CA ALA A 649 5.97 -5.48 -22.57
C ALA A 649 6.80 -5.91 -23.80
N SER A 650 7.67 -6.91 -23.62
CA SER A 650 8.58 -7.41 -24.66
C SER A 650 8.02 -8.66 -25.34
N ASN A 651 8.48 -8.98 -26.56
CA ASN A 651 8.07 -10.17 -27.31
C ASN A 651 6.53 -10.23 -27.57
N ASN A 652 5.91 -9.12 -27.96
CA ASN A 652 4.52 -9.04 -28.39
C ASN A 652 4.43 -8.51 -29.83
N ASP A 653 3.24 -8.32 -30.41
CA ASP A 653 3.06 -7.60 -31.68
C ASP A 653 3.50 -6.13 -31.52
N TYR A 654 2.81 -5.38 -30.64
CA TYR A 654 3.26 -4.09 -30.12
C TYR A 654 3.57 -4.19 -28.64
N GLY A 655 4.65 -3.57 -28.17
CA GLY A 655 4.95 -3.53 -26.74
C GLY A 655 3.93 -2.68 -25.97
N ILE A 656 3.94 -1.36 -26.20
CA ILE A 656 2.94 -0.43 -25.68
C ILE A 656 2.28 0.31 -26.84
N TYR A 657 0.96 0.23 -26.94
CA TYR A 657 0.21 0.83 -28.04
C TYR A 657 -0.89 1.78 -27.54
N MET A 658 -0.78 3.06 -27.91
CA MET A 658 -1.78 4.09 -27.68
C MET A 658 -2.43 4.45 -29.02
N VAL A 659 -3.75 4.24 -29.14
CA VAL A 659 -4.39 4.12 -30.46
C VAL A 659 -5.13 5.38 -30.91
N THR A 660 -5.95 5.99 -30.05
CA THR A 660 -6.78 7.15 -30.43
C THR A 660 -7.13 7.99 -29.21
N GLY A 661 -6.78 9.27 -29.27
CA GLY A 661 -7.22 10.29 -28.32
C GLY A 661 -6.74 10.10 -26.88
N CYS A 662 -5.69 9.30 -26.64
CA CYS A 662 -5.22 8.99 -25.30
C CYS A 662 -4.19 10.03 -24.85
N ASP A 663 -4.64 10.99 -24.05
CA ASP A 663 -3.89 12.20 -23.71
C ASP A 663 -3.35 12.18 -22.27
N HIS A 664 -2.31 12.97 -22.02
CA HIS A 664 -1.75 13.20 -20.67
C HIS A 664 -1.30 11.93 -19.93
N ASN A 665 -0.92 10.88 -20.65
CA ASN A 665 -0.42 9.63 -20.06
C ASN A 665 1.08 9.73 -19.76
N TYR A 666 1.48 9.11 -18.65
CA TYR A 666 2.86 9.10 -18.15
C TYR A 666 3.48 7.70 -18.25
N LEU A 667 4.33 7.51 -19.24
CA LEU A 667 5.03 6.26 -19.54
C LEU A 667 6.47 6.36 -19.04
N SER A 668 6.84 5.62 -17.99
CA SER A 668 8.19 5.72 -17.40
C SER A 668 8.89 4.40 -17.11
N GLY A 669 10.13 4.27 -17.59
CA GLY A 669 10.97 3.11 -17.27
C GLY A 669 10.41 1.76 -17.74
N ASN A 670 9.56 1.74 -18.77
CA ASN A 670 9.05 0.49 -19.34
C ASN A 670 10.06 -0.14 -20.31
N THR A 671 9.99 -1.46 -20.46
CA THR A 671 10.80 -2.23 -21.40
C THR A 671 9.87 -2.85 -22.45
N ALA A 672 10.05 -2.49 -23.72
CA ALA A 672 9.28 -2.95 -24.85
C ALA A 672 10.21 -3.41 -25.97
N ASN A 673 10.92 -4.52 -25.72
CA ASN A 673 11.95 -5.03 -26.62
C ASN A 673 11.46 -6.22 -27.44
N ASN A 674 12.12 -6.48 -28.57
CA ASN A 674 11.89 -7.67 -29.42
C ASN A 674 10.42 -7.90 -29.80
N ASN A 675 9.65 -6.84 -30.02
CA ASN A 675 8.28 -6.94 -30.51
C ASN A 675 8.27 -7.10 -32.04
N GLU A 676 7.25 -7.80 -32.57
CA GLU A 676 7.10 -8.12 -34.00
C GLU A 676 6.79 -6.90 -34.87
N ASP A 677 6.23 -5.84 -34.29
CA ASP A 677 6.11 -4.53 -34.93
C ASP A 677 6.82 -3.47 -34.08
N TYR A 678 6.11 -2.62 -33.34
CA TYR A 678 6.75 -1.48 -32.64
C TYR A 678 6.93 -1.72 -31.15
N GLY A 679 8.02 -1.18 -30.59
CA GLY A 679 8.21 -1.16 -29.14
C GLY A 679 7.16 -0.30 -28.45
N ILE A 680 7.12 1.00 -28.74
CA ILE A 680 6.11 1.93 -28.24
C ILE A 680 5.48 2.70 -29.42
N ASN A 681 4.18 2.56 -29.62
CA ASN A 681 3.43 3.23 -30.68
C ASN A 681 2.37 4.18 -30.09
N ILE A 682 2.38 5.43 -30.56
CA ILE A 682 1.43 6.48 -30.20
C ILE A 682 0.78 7.00 -31.48
N LEU A 683 -0.53 6.84 -31.58
CA LEU A 683 -1.28 6.96 -32.82
C LEU A 683 -2.52 7.83 -32.64
N ILE A 684 -2.83 8.63 -33.67
CA ILE A 684 -4.08 9.39 -33.87
C ILE A 684 -4.47 10.25 -32.66
N ASN A 685 -4.08 11.52 -32.71
CA ASN A 685 -4.50 12.55 -31.74
C ASN A 685 -4.21 12.18 -30.28
N CYS A 686 -3.16 11.41 -30.00
CA CYS A 686 -2.67 11.17 -28.64
C CYS A 686 -1.62 12.24 -28.28
N ASN A 687 -2.02 13.20 -27.46
CA ASN A 687 -1.30 14.45 -27.22
C ASN A 687 -0.85 14.58 -25.76
N ASN A 688 0.12 15.47 -25.51
CA ASN A 688 0.55 15.82 -24.15
C ASN A 688 1.04 14.62 -23.30
N ASN A 689 1.50 13.55 -23.94
CA ASN A 689 2.02 12.36 -23.24
C ASN A 689 3.50 12.53 -22.90
N THR A 690 3.93 11.94 -21.79
CA THR A 690 5.34 11.95 -21.36
C THR A 690 5.91 10.54 -21.38
N LEU A 691 6.96 10.32 -22.16
CA LEU A 691 7.72 9.09 -22.25
C LEU A 691 9.11 9.34 -21.65
N LEU A 692 9.34 8.84 -20.44
CA LEU A 692 10.57 9.07 -19.69
C LEU A 692 11.35 7.77 -19.44
N GLY A 693 12.54 7.65 -20.02
CA GLY A 693 13.46 6.56 -19.68
C GLY A 693 12.99 5.17 -20.10
N ASN A 694 12.17 5.06 -21.15
CA ASN A 694 11.72 3.77 -21.66
C ASN A 694 12.78 3.13 -22.58
N THR A 695 12.80 1.80 -22.63
CA THR A 695 13.70 1.02 -23.49
C THR A 695 12.87 0.25 -24.52
N ALA A 696 13.12 0.49 -25.81
CA ALA A 696 12.43 -0.12 -26.93
C ALA A 696 13.44 -0.56 -28.01
N ASN A 697 14.18 -1.62 -27.70
CA ASN A 697 15.27 -2.13 -28.52
C ASN A 697 14.88 -3.40 -29.28
N ASN A 698 15.58 -3.67 -30.38
CA ASN A 698 15.48 -4.94 -31.13
C ASN A 698 14.06 -5.24 -31.66
N ASN A 699 13.21 -4.24 -31.83
CA ASN A 699 11.88 -4.46 -32.42
C ASN A 699 12.01 -4.62 -33.95
N GLU A 700 11.13 -5.43 -34.52
CA GLU A 700 11.11 -5.70 -35.97
C GLU A 700 10.65 -4.49 -36.79
N GLY A 701 9.87 -3.58 -36.19
CA GLY A 701 9.51 -2.26 -36.71
C GLY A 701 10.24 -1.12 -35.96
N TYR A 702 9.56 0.01 -35.69
CA TYR A 702 10.16 1.14 -34.97
C TYR A 702 10.33 0.87 -33.47
N GLY A 703 11.38 1.46 -32.87
CA GLY A 703 11.51 1.46 -31.41
C GLY A 703 10.40 2.28 -30.75
N ILE A 704 10.32 3.58 -31.08
CA ILE A 704 9.26 4.49 -30.63
C ILE A 704 8.68 5.22 -31.84
N SER A 705 7.35 5.22 -31.99
CA SER A 705 6.66 5.86 -33.11
C SER A 705 5.51 6.76 -32.64
N LEU A 706 5.45 7.98 -33.18
CA LEU A 706 4.35 8.93 -33.05
C LEU A 706 3.78 9.22 -34.45
N SER A 707 2.46 9.13 -34.62
CA SER A 707 1.83 9.38 -35.92
C SER A 707 0.39 9.89 -35.87
N ASN A 708 -0.02 10.63 -36.90
CA ASN A 708 -1.37 11.18 -37.08
C ASN A 708 -1.75 12.25 -36.05
N ASN A 709 -1.08 13.42 -36.13
CA ASN A 709 -1.30 14.59 -35.26
C ASN A 709 -1.18 14.25 -33.76
N CYS A 710 -0.12 13.52 -33.39
CA CYS A 710 0.26 13.33 -32.00
C CYS A 710 1.18 14.49 -31.58
N ASP A 711 0.58 15.48 -30.93
CA ASP A 711 1.19 16.78 -30.67
C ASP A 711 1.58 16.95 -29.21
N ASP A 712 2.55 17.85 -28.97
CA ASP A 712 2.97 18.28 -27.63
C ASP A 712 3.43 17.14 -26.70
N ASN A 713 3.93 16.04 -27.25
CA ASN A 713 4.46 14.92 -26.44
C ASN A 713 5.94 15.16 -26.05
N VAL A 714 6.32 14.67 -24.87
CA VAL A 714 7.69 14.76 -24.34
C VAL A 714 8.33 13.38 -24.33
N LEU A 715 9.36 13.19 -25.13
CA LEU A 715 10.18 11.98 -25.16
C LEU A 715 11.54 12.32 -24.54
N SER A 716 11.78 11.87 -23.31
CA SER A 716 13.03 12.15 -22.60
C SER A 716 13.78 10.88 -22.20
N ARG A 717 15.08 10.83 -22.51
CA ARG A 717 16.00 9.75 -22.08
C ARG A 717 15.56 8.34 -22.46
N ASN A 718 14.78 8.19 -23.55
CA ASN A 718 14.40 6.87 -24.04
C ASN A 718 15.55 6.25 -24.85
N ILE A 719 15.58 4.92 -24.91
CA ILE A 719 16.58 4.13 -25.63
C ILE A 719 15.85 3.31 -26.68
N ALA A 720 16.17 3.52 -27.95
CA ALA A 720 15.55 2.84 -29.09
C ALA A 720 16.62 2.36 -30.07
N ASN A 721 17.37 1.34 -29.67
CA ASN A 721 18.53 0.82 -30.40
C ASN A 721 18.23 -0.47 -31.16
N ASN A 722 18.94 -0.67 -32.26
CA ASN A 722 18.94 -1.93 -33.02
C ASN A 722 17.54 -2.38 -33.46
N ASN A 723 16.65 -1.43 -33.77
CA ASN A 723 15.35 -1.72 -34.35
C ASN A 723 15.51 -1.87 -35.87
N SER A 724 14.90 -2.94 -36.42
CA SER A 724 15.21 -3.66 -37.66
C SER A 724 15.66 -2.86 -38.90
N ASP A 725 16.41 -3.54 -39.77
CA ASP A 725 16.93 -3.05 -41.05
C ASP A 725 15.98 -3.27 -42.26
N ILE A 726 14.78 -3.87 -42.09
CA ILE A 726 13.86 -4.13 -43.23
C ILE A 726 12.94 -2.93 -43.50
N GLY A 727 13.35 -2.02 -44.39
CA GLY A 727 12.48 -0.92 -44.86
C GLY A 727 12.98 0.46 -44.42
N ALA A 728 12.06 1.40 -44.12
CA ALA A 728 12.38 2.77 -43.69
C ALA A 728 12.33 2.91 -42.15
N ILE A 729 12.80 1.88 -41.44
CA ILE A 729 12.62 1.73 -40.00
C ILE A 729 13.59 2.62 -39.22
N SER A 730 13.15 3.16 -38.09
CA SER A 730 13.88 4.14 -37.29
C SER A 730 13.87 3.74 -35.81
N GLY A 731 14.88 4.18 -35.06
CA GLY A 731 14.82 4.09 -33.60
C GLY A 731 13.63 4.90 -33.07
N ILE A 732 13.54 6.17 -33.47
CA ILE A 732 12.42 7.05 -33.15
C ILE A 732 11.82 7.62 -34.44
N LEU A 733 10.50 7.46 -34.65
CA LEU A 733 9.75 8.01 -35.77
C LEU A 733 8.69 9.02 -35.29
N LEU A 734 8.65 10.20 -35.90
CA LEU A 734 7.51 11.11 -35.87
C LEU A 734 6.97 11.25 -37.30
N SER A 735 5.66 11.08 -37.51
CA SER A 735 5.09 11.18 -38.85
C SER A 735 3.68 11.75 -38.92
N GLN A 736 3.26 12.18 -40.12
CA GLN A 736 1.86 12.48 -40.44
C GLN A 736 1.23 13.55 -39.52
N GLY A 737 1.81 14.75 -39.53
CA GLY A 737 1.23 15.93 -38.89
C GLY A 737 1.63 16.14 -37.43
N CYS A 738 2.45 15.28 -36.82
CA CYS A 738 2.88 15.47 -35.43
C CYS A 738 3.74 16.73 -35.27
N GLY A 739 3.34 17.64 -34.38
CA GLY A 739 4.06 18.87 -34.08
C GLY A 739 4.13 19.24 -32.60
N GLY A 740 5.01 20.18 -32.26
CA GLY A 740 5.21 20.62 -30.88
C GLY A 740 5.88 19.59 -29.95
N ASN A 741 6.40 18.47 -30.48
CA ASN A 741 6.98 17.42 -29.64
C ASN A 741 8.41 17.76 -29.22
N ASN A 742 8.78 17.37 -27.99
CA ASN A 742 10.11 17.58 -27.42
C ASN A 742 10.84 16.24 -27.19
N LEU A 743 11.88 15.99 -27.99
CA LEU A 743 12.77 14.84 -27.91
C LEU A 743 14.08 15.26 -27.25
N THR A 744 14.22 15.01 -25.94
CA THR A 744 15.41 15.41 -25.16
C THR A 744 16.21 14.23 -24.62
N GLY A 745 17.49 14.12 -24.98
CA GLY A 745 18.41 13.16 -24.36
C GLY A 745 18.15 11.70 -24.73
N ASN A 746 17.45 11.41 -25.83
CA ASN A 746 17.17 10.05 -26.26
C ASN A 746 18.38 9.42 -26.97
N THR A 747 18.48 8.10 -26.94
CA THR A 747 19.51 7.32 -27.64
C THR A 747 18.86 6.45 -28.70
N ALA A 748 19.24 6.62 -29.97
CA ALA A 748 18.72 5.86 -31.10
C ALA A 748 19.87 5.42 -32.02
N ASN A 749 20.57 4.38 -31.56
CA ASN A 749 21.76 3.84 -32.22
C ASN A 749 21.47 2.55 -32.98
N ASP A 750 22.32 2.25 -33.96
CA ASP A 750 22.32 0.96 -34.66
C ASP A 750 20.98 0.64 -35.37
N ASN A 751 20.21 1.66 -35.75
CA ASN A 751 18.98 1.52 -36.56
C ASN A 751 19.28 1.90 -38.03
N LYS A 752 18.30 1.84 -38.94
CA LYS A 752 18.47 2.49 -40.25
C LYS A 752 18.51 4.01 -40.16
N TYR A 753 17.49 4.61 -39.57
CA TYR A 753 17.54 6.02 -39.15
C TYR A 753 17.53 6.08 -37.62
N GLY A 754 18.39 6.89 -37.01
CA GLY A 754 18.31 7.08 -35.56
C GLY A 754 16.98 7.75 -35.18
N ILE A 755 16.79 8.99 -35.64
CA ILE A 755 15.54 9.75 -35.47
C ILE A 755 15.03 10.20 -36.84
N TYR A 756 13.78 9.86 -37.17
CA TYR A 756 13.15 10.24 -38.44
C TYR A 756 11.87 11.06 -38.22
N LEU A 757 11.78 12.23 -38.85
CA LEU A 757 10.60 13.08 -38.90
C LEU A 757 10.09 13.13 -40.34
N PHE A 758 8.81 12.80 -40.56
CA PHE A 758 8.17 12.81 -41.88
C PHE A 758 6.82 13.56 -41.86
N ASN A 759 6.75 14.71 -42.54
CA ASN A 759 5.59 15.60 -42.50
C ASN A 759 5.22 16.04 -41.06
N CYS A 760 6.19 16.59 -40.32
CA CYS A 760 6.10 16.98 -38.91
C CYS A 760 6.74 18.36 -38.67
N THR A 761 6.06 19.27 -37.98
CA THR A 761 6.53 20.66 -37.80
C THR A 761 6.74 21.03 -36.35
N ASP A 762 7.54 22.07 -36.09
CA ASP A 762 7.63 22.68 -34.75
C ASP A 762 8.10 21.73 -33.62
N ASN A 763 8.92 20.71 -33.94
CA ASN A 763 9.48 19.79 -32.95
C ASN A 763 10.89 20.21 -32.50
N ILE A 764 11.25 19.88 -31.26
CA ILE A 764 12.57 20.16 -30.68
C ILE A 764 13.30 18.83 -30.43
N LEU A 765 14.48 18.66 -31.03
CA LEU A 765 15.38 17.54 -30.81
C LEU A 765 16.62 18.08 -30.11
N SER A 766 16.73 17.85 -28.80
CA SER A 766 17.83 18.35 -27.95
C SER A 766 18.63 17.23 -27.30
N GLY A 767 19.97 17.28 -27.35
CA GLY A 767 20.80 16.39 -26.53
C GLY A 767 20.73 14.90 -26.90
N ASN A 768 20.16 14.54 -28.05
CA ASN A 768 19.98 13.14 -28.45
C ASN A 768 21.28 12.54 -29.01
N ILE A 769 21.40 11.22 -28.91
CA ILE A 769 22.51 10.44 -29.43
C ILE A 769 21.98 9.56 -30.57
N ALA A 770 22.49 9.76 -31.78
CA ALA A 770 22.13 8.97 -32.96
C ALA A 770 23.39 8.49 -33.68
N SER A 771 23.83 7.28 -33.31
CA SER A 771 25.13 6.74 -33.72
C SER A 771 25.04 5.39 -34.41
N ASN A 772 26.01 5.09 -35.29
CA ASN A 772 26.13 3.80 -36.00
C ASN A 772 24.90 3.40 -36.83
N ASN A 773 24.04 4.35 -37.22
CA ASN A 773 22.86 4.02 -38.01
C ASN A 773 23.24 3.65 -39.45
N SER A 774 22.50 2.72 -40.05
CA SER A 774 22.82 2.17 -41.38
C SER A 774 22.54 3.14 -42.53
N ASP A 775 21.85 4.25 -42.26
CA ASP A 775 21.59 5.34 -43.19
C ASP A 775 21.90 6.70 -42.55
N TYR A 776 20.91 7.41 -41.99
CA TYR A 776 21.07 8.73 -41.37
C TYR A 776 21.03 8.65 -39.85
N GLY A 777 21.78 9.50 -39.15
CA GLY A 777 21.59 9.67 -37.71
C GLY A 777 20.25 10.34 -37.41
N ILE A 778 20.01 11.51 -38.01
CA ILE A 778 18.73 12.22 -37.97
C ILE A 778 18.27 12.50 -39.41
N TYR A 779 17.00 12.29 -39.70
CA TYR A 779 16.41 12.64 -40.99
C TYR A 779 15.13 13.45 -40.82
N ILE A 780 15.04 14.61 -41.45
CA ILE A 780 13.80 15.42 -41.54
C ILE A 780 13.39 15.51 -43.01
N ASN A 781 12.16 15.08 -43.34
CA ASN A 781 11.71 14.98 -44.72
C ASN A 781 10.23 15.34 -44.95
N ASN A 782 9.94 15.90 -46.13
CA ASN A 782 8.61 16.14 -46.67
C ASN A 782 7.78 17.11 -45.82
N LYS A 783 8.02 18.41 -45.99
CA LYS A 783 7.34 19.51 -45.27
C LYS A 783 7.57 19.48 -43.76
N CYS A 784 8.71 18.96 -43.31
CA CYS A 784 9.10 19.00 -41.89
C CYS A 784 9.66 20.38 -41.51
N ASN A 785 8.81 21.39 -41.48
CA ASN A 785 9.23 22.77 -41.31
C ASN A 785 9.39 23.17 -39.83
N LYS A 786 10.21 24.19 -39.56
CA LYS A 786 10.30 24.83 -38.23
C LYS A 786 10.75 23.90 -37.09
N ASN A 787 11.53 22.87 -37.40
CA ASN A 787 12.07 21.99 -36.37
C ASN A 787 13.38 22.58 -35.81
N THR A 788 13.67 22.34 -34.54
CA THR A 788 14.93 22.75 -33.88
C THR A 788 15.75 21.53 -33.52
N ILE A 789 16.96 21.40 -34.07
CA ILE A 789 17.90 20.31 -33.81
C ILE A 789 19.11 20.92 -33.09
N ILE A 790 19.21 20.70 -31.79
CA ILE A 790 20.16 21.38 -30.91
C ILE A 790 20.99 20.42 -30.04
N ALA A 791 22.29 20.64 -29.93
CA ALA A 791 23.16 19.90 -29.01
C ALA A 791 23.08 18.35 -29.11
N ASN A 792 22.81 17.79 -30.30
CA ASN A 792 22.77 16.34 -30.51
C ASN A 792 24.17 15.79 -30.83
N ILE A 793 24.42 14.52 -30.50
CA ILE A 793 25.64 13.78 -30.84
C ILE A 793 25.29 12.76 -31.94
N ILE A 794 25.79 12.99 -33.14
CA ILE A 794 25.39 12.31 -34.36
C ILE A 794 26.62 11.77 -35.09
N ASN A 795 27.04 10.54 -34.80
CA ASN A 795 28.32 10.04 -35.27
C ASN A 795 28.25 8.64 -35.91
N LYS A 796 29.21 8.33 -36.78
CA LYS A 796 29.40 6.98 -37.34
C LYS A 796 28.20 6.43 -38.11
N ASN A 797 27.31 7.28 -38.61
CA ASN A 797 26.18 6.84 -39.43
C ASN A 797 26.67 6.56 -40.85
N LYS A 798 26.30 5.42 -41.45
CA LYS A 798 26.91 4.91 -42.69
C LYS A 798 26.73 5.85 -43.88
N GLN A 799 25.62 6.59 -43.95
CA GLN A 799 25.46 7.67 -44.91
C GLN A 799 25.77 9.02 -44.26
N TYR A 800 24.75 9.80 -43.94
CA TYR A 800 24.93 11.16 -43.44
C TYR A 800 24.58 11.29 -41.97
N GLY A 801 25.16 12.26 -41.29
CA GLY A 801 24.74 12.60 -39.94
C GLY A 801 23.29 13.10 -39.91
N LEU A 802 23.02 14.19 -40.64
CA LEU A 802 21.70 14.81 -40.78
C LEU A 802 21.27 14.91 -42.25
N GLY A 803 20.06 14.46 -42.55
CA GLY A 803 19.40 14.71 -43.84
C GLY A 803 18.24 15.70 -43.72
N ILE A 804 18.15 16.65 -44.66
CA ILE A 804 17.07 17.64 -44.76
C ILE A 804 16.45 17.60 -46.17
N GLY A 805 15.30 16.94 -46.30
CA GLY A 805 14.60 16.76 -47.58
C GLY A 805 13.28 17.53 -47.66
N ASN A 806 13.10 18.36 -48.69
CA ASN A 806 11.87 19.13 -48.94
C ASN A 806 11.29 19.81 -47.67
N SER A 807 12.14 20.38 -46.84
CA SER A 807 11.79 20.92 -45.52
C SER A 807 12.47 22.27 -45.30
N ASN A 808 11.77 23.20 -44.65
CA ASN A 808 12.15 24.61 -44.58
C ASN A 808 12.19 25.15 -43.15
N ASP A 809 12.82 26.31 -42.98
CA ASP A 809 12.71 27.15 -41.79
C ASP A 809 13.14 26.43 -40.48
N SER A 810 13.98 25.40 -40.56
CA SER A 810 14.48 24.66 -39.39
C SER A 810 15.82 25.22 -38.88
N ILE A 811 16.06 25.11 -37.58
CA ILE A 811 17.28 25.60 -36.90
C ILE A 811 18.13 24.40 -36.47
N ILE A 812 19.39 24.37 -36.86
CA ILE A 812 20.35 23.31 -36.57
C ILE A 812 21.57 23.94 -35.91
N ILE A 813 21.72 23.75 -34.60
CA ILE A 813 22.69 24.48 -33.80
C ILE A 813 23.45 23.60 -32.81
N GLY A 814 24.77 23.76 -32.74
CA GLY A 814 25.56 23.18 -31.65
C GLY A 814 25.65 21.65 -31.61
N ASN A 815 25.29 20.96 -32.69
CA ASN A 815 25.36 19.50 -32.75
C ASN A 815 26.79 19.02 -33.05
N ILE A 816 27.15 17.83 -32.59
CA ILE A 816 28.40 17.13 -32.96
C ILE A 816 28.09 16.13 -34.07
N PHE A 817 28.75 16.30 -35.21
CA PHE A 817 28.74 15.37 -36.34
C PHE A 817 30.14 14.85 -36.60
N GLU A 818 30.35 13.55 -36.40
CA GLU A 818 31.68 12.95 -36.54
C GLU A 818 31.63 11.60 -37.25
N ASN A 819 32.59 11.37 -38.14
CA ASN A 819 32.82 10.08 -38.79
C ASN A 819 31.61 9.55 -39.58
N ASN A 820 30.83 10.42 -40.22
CA ASN A 820 29.71 10.03 -41.10
C ASN A 820 30.23 9.93 -42.56
N PRO A 821 30.45 8.72 -43.13
CA PRO A 821 31.28 8.55 -44.33
C PRO A 821 30.76 9.21 -45.61
N SER A 822 29.44 9.40 -45.76
CA SER A 822 28.89 10.11 -46.94
C SER A 822 28.81 11.62 -46.73
N GLY A 823 29.00 12.12 -45.51
CA GLY A 823 29.01 13.54 -45.14
C GLY A 823 28.22 13.84 -43.87
N ASN A 824 28.45 14.98 -43.24
CA ASN A 824 27.77 15.30 -41.98
C ASN A 824 26.35 15.82 -42.16
N ILE A 825 26.11 16.70 -43.15
CA ILE A 825 24.80 17.29 -43.41
C ILE A 825 24.49 17.22 -44.91
N ASN A 826 23.31 16.70 -45.27
CA ASN A 826 22.81 16.61 -46.63
C ASN A 826 21.49 17.37 -46.78
N ILE A 827 21.48 18.47 -47.53
CA ILE A 827 20.28 19.26 -47.84
C ILE A 827 19.85 18.93 -49.27
N MET A 828 18.62 18.46 -49.43
CA MET A 828 18.12 17.95 -50.71
C MET A 828 16.68 18.41 -51.02
N GLY A 829 16.31 18.34 -52.30
CA GLY A 829 14.98 18.74 -52.77
C GLY A 829 14.75 20.26 -52.71
N SER A 830 13.51 20.68 -52.52
CA SER A 830 13.12 22.10 -52.45
C SER A 830 13.30 22.70 -51.05
N SER A 831 14.27 22.22 -50.27
CA SER A 831 14.58 22.71 -48.92
C SER A 831 15.20 24.11 -48.97
N SER A 832 14.73 25.02 -48.13
CA SER A 832 15.12 26.43 -48.12
C SER A 832 15.03 27.03 -46.71
N ASN A 833 15.74 28.13 -46.45
CA ASN A 833 15.72 28.87 -45.18
C ASN A 833 16.04 28.04 -43.93
N ASN A 834 16.81 26.96 -44.05
CA ASN A 834 17.31 26.23 -42.89
C ASN A 834 18.58 26.91 -42.37
N GLU A 835 18.61 27.19 -41.07
CA GLU A 835 19.69 27.89 -40.38
C GLU A 835 20.64 26.87 -39.72
N ILE A 836 21.93 26.91 -40.07
CA ILE A 836 22.93 25.94 -39.62
C ILE A 836 24.14 26.69 -39.08
N PHE A 837 24.32 26.68 -37.75
CA PHE A 837 25.37 27.45 -37.08
C PHE A 837 25.99 26.69 -35.89
N TRP A 838 27.29 26.88 -35.65
CA TRP A 838 28.04 26.33 -34.50
C TRP A 838 27.95 24.81 -34.31
N ASN A 839 27.67 24.07 -35.39
CA ASN A 839 27.78 22.61 -35.39
C ASN A 839 29.25 22.22 -35.52
N LEU A 840 29.66 21.14 -34.85
CA LEU A 840 31.00 20.56 -34.97
C LEU A 840 30.97 19.48 -36.05
N LEU A 841 31.54 19.76 -37.22
CA LEU A 841 31.59 18.87 -38.39
C LEU A 841 33.00 18.29 -38.51
N ASP A 842 33.18 17.03 -38.13
CA ASP A 842 34.48 16.33 -38.08
C ASP A 842 35.58 17.18 -37.42
N GLY A 843 35.23 17.74 -36.26
CA GLY A 843 36.11 18.60 -35.47
C GLY A 843 36.18 20.06 -35.92
N MET A 844 35.48 20.49 -36.97
CA MET A 844 35.46 21.89 -37.43
C MET A 844 34.16 22.63 -37.07
N THR A 845 34.23 23.89 -36.64
CA THR A 845 33.05 24.71 -36.33
C THR A 845 33.26 26.19 -36.63
N ASP A 846 32.19 26.98 -36.48
CA ASP A 846 32.18 28.43 -36.71
C ASP A 846 32.91 29.20 -35.62
N ALA A 847 33.34 30.42 -35.95
CA ALA A 847 33.85 31.36 -34.96
C ALA A 847 32.81 31.64 -33.86
N ILE A 848 33.28 31.78 -32.62
CA ILE A 848 32.42 31.91 -31.44
C ILE A 848 32.85 33.07 -30.55
N TRP A 849 31.87 33.86 -30.09
CA TRP A 849 32.03 34.90 -29.09
C TRP A 849 31.16 34.59 -27.87
N ILE A 850 31.82 34.26 -26.76
CA ILE A 850 31.19 34.07 -25.46
C ILE A 850 31.36 35.34 -24.62
N ASP A 851 30.26 35.93 -24.19
CA ASP A 851 30.24 37.24 -23.53
C ASP A 851 29.27 37.28 -22.35
N GLU A 852 29.74 37.70 -21.18
CA GLU A 852 28.91 37.84 -19.98
C GLU A 852 27.80 38.89 -20.16
N THR A 853 28.03 39.90 -21.00
CA THR A 853 27.07 41.01 -21.21
C THR A 853 26.03 40.73 -22.29
N ARG A 854 25.99 39.52 -22.86
CA ARG A 854 25.10 39.13 -23.98
C ARG A 854 25.22 39.98 -25.25
N THR A 855 26.38 40.60 -25.45
CA THR A 855 26.76 41.25 -26.71
C THR A 855 27.40 40.27 -27.71
N GLY A 856 27.89 39.12 -27.23
CA GLY A 856 28.38 38.02 -28.05
C GLY A 856 27.30 37.04 -28.49
N ASN A 857 27.70 35.91 -29.06
CA ASN A 857 26.80 34.85 -29.52
C ASN A 857 26.11 34.14 -28.35
N PHE A 858 26.85 33.86 -27.28
CA PHE A 858 26.35 33.14 -26.11
C PHE A 858 26.92 33.72 -24.81
N THR A 859 26.20 33.57 -23.70
CA THR A 859 26.83 33.43 -22.38
C THR A 859 27.38 32.01 -22.21
N TRP A 860 28.27 31.78 -21.25
CA TRP A 860 28.75 30.42 -20.98
C TRP A 860 27.62 29.44 -20.62
N ALA A 861 26.59 29.89 -19.88
CA ALA A 861 25.43 29.07 -19.54
C ALA A 861 24.65 28.64 -20.81
N GLU A 862 24.37 29.58 -21.71
CA GLU A 862 23.70 29.28 -22.99
C GLU A 862 24.55 28.36 -23.87
N ALA A 863 25.88 28.56 -23.90
CA ALA A 863 26.80 27.74 -24.66
C ALA A 863 26.76 26.27 -24.17
N THR A 864 26.75 26.03 -22.87
CA THR A 864 26.69 24.66 -22.32
C THR A 864 25.33 23.97 -22.48
N GLU A 865 24.25 24.72 -22.71
CA GLU A 865 22.93 24.16 -23.02
C GLU A 865 22.75 23.92 -24.53
N SER A 866 23.38 24.75 -25.36
CA SER A 866 23.13 24.79 -26.81
C SER A 866 24.19 24.07 -27.64
N LEU A 867 25.42 23.92 -27.12
CA LEU A 867 26.56 23.37 -27.86
C LEU A 867 27.02 22.07 -27.21
N ALA A 868 26.77 20.93 -27.86
CA ALA A 868 27.14 19.61 -27.35
C ALA A 868 28.65 19.43 -27.12
N TRP A 869 29.48 20.22 -27.81
CA TRP A 869 30.94 20.22 -27.68
C TRP A 869 31.46 21.19 -26.61
N CYS A 870 30.58 21.91 -25.93
CA CYS A 870 30.89 22.79 -24.81
C CYS A 870 30.31 22.24 -23.51
N ASN A 871 31.11 22.09 -22.46
CA ASN A 871 30.64 21.60 -21.17
C ASN A 871 31.28 22.35 -19.99
N GLY A 872 30.98 21.91 -18.77
CA GLY A 872 31.46 22.53 -17.53
C GLY A 872 30.45 23.48 -16.89
N ASN A 873 30.76 23.97 -15.69
CA ASN A 873 29.89 24.90 -14.95
C ASN A 873 30.60 26.17 -14.47
N GLY A 874 31.83 26.41 -14.92
CA GLY A 874 32.61 27.61 -14.60
C GLY A 874 33.27 27.62 -13.22
N SER A 875 33.15 26.55 -12.44
CA SER A 875 33.85 26.41 -11.15
C SER A 875 35.30 25.98 -11.33
N LEU A 876 36.16 26.19 -10.32
CA LEU A 876 37.56 25.76 -10.37
C LEU A 876 37.71 24.24 -10.61
N ILE A 877 36.79 23.43 -10.10
CA ILE A 877 36.82 21.96 -10.24
C ILE A 877 36.14 21.45 -11.51
N ASN A 878 35.29 22.27 -12.14
CA ASN A 878 34.56 21.94 -13.36
C ASN A 878 34.46 23.19 -14.25
N PRO A 879 35.61 23.69 -14.75
CA PRO A 879 35.66 24.91 -15.55
C PRO A 879 34.88 24.73 -16.84
N TYR A 880 34.41 25.83 -17.42
CA TYR A 880 33.87 25.77 -18.78
C TYR A 880 34.95 25.28 -19.75
N LEU A 881 34.59 24.38 -20.66
CA LEU A 881 35.55 23.69 -21.51
C LEU A 881 35.16 23.78 -22.98
N ILE A 882 36.10 24.28 -23.78
CA ILE A 882 36.13 24.14 -25.23
C ILE A 882 37.38 23.33 -25.57
N GLU A 883 37.20 22.17 -26.22
CA GLU A 883 38.35 21.35 -26.59
C GLU A 883 38.21 20.64 -27.93
N ASN A 884 39.36 20.34 -28.56
CA ASN A 884 39.46 19.52 -29.77
C ASN A 884 38.68 20.05 -31.00
N ILE A 885 38.49 21.37 -31.08
CA ILE A 885 37.81 22.02 -32.21
C ILE A 885 38.79 22.75 -33.13
N THR A 886 38.42 22.84 -34.40
CA THR A 886 39.09 23.60 -35.45
C THR A 886 38.18 24.72 -35.92
N ILE A 887 38.68 25.94 -36.01
CA ILE A 887 37.95 27.10 -36.53
C ILE A 887 38.77 27.71 -37.67
N ASP A 888 38.20 27.70 -38.87
CA ASP A 888 38.62 28.61 -39.95
C ASP A 888 37.90 29.94 -39.71
N ALA A 889 38.63 30.93 -39.20
CA ALA A 889 38.07 32.24 -38.85
C ALA A 889 37.92 33.17 -40.07
N ASN A 890 38.14 32.66 -41.28
CA ASN A 890 37.92 33.42 -42.51
C ASN A 890 36.45 33.85 -42.64
N GLY A 891 36.21 35.15 -42.76
CA GLY A 891 34.84 35.68 -42.81
C GLY A 891 34.12 35.76 -41.47
N SER A 892 34.82 35.51 -40.34
CA SER A 892 34.28 35.76 -39.00
C SER A 892 33.74 37.20 -38.89
N PRO A 893 32.47 37.42 -38.48
CA PRO A 893 31.90 38.76 -38.35
C PRO A 893 32.65 39.67 -37.37
N THR A 894 33.37 39.07 -36.42
CA THR A 894 34.14 39.79 -35.39
C THR A 894 35.62 39.93 -35.76
N GLY A 895 36.04 39.32 -36.87
CA GLY A 895 37.44 39.18 -37.26
C GLY A 895 38.24 38.16 -36.43
N SER A 896 37.75 37.69 -35.28
CA SER A 896 38.47 36.71 -34.44
C SER A 896 37.83 35.32 -34.49
N GLY A 897 38.59 34.27 -34.18
CA GLY A 897 38.08 32.90 -34.17
C GLY A 897 37.33 32.55 -32.88
N ILE A 898 37.99 32.66 -31.73
CA ILE A 898 37.35 32.51 -30.40
C ILE A 898 37.49 33.83 -29.64
N ILE A 899 36.39 34.37 -29.13
CA ILE A 899 36.37 35.53 -28.24
C ILE A 899 35.74 35.14 -26.90
N ILE A 900 36.47 35.33 -25.80
CA ILE A 900 35.90 35.27 -24.44
C ILE A 900 35.98 36.65 -23.79
N SER A 901 34.82 37.23 -23.49
CA SER A 901 34.72 38.63 -23.05
C SER A 901 34.03 38.77 -21.69
N ASN A 902 34.55 39.71 -20.89
CA ASN A 902 33.94 40.27 -19.68
C ASN A 902 33.81 39.35 -18.45
N TYR A 903 34.36 38.13 -18.49
CA TYR A 903 34.25 37.18 -17.38
C TYR A 903 35.35 37.34 -16.34
N LYS A 904 35.01 37.82 -15.13
CA LYS A 904 35.98 37.98 -14.02
C LYS A 904 35.97 36.89 -12.96
N ASN A 905 34.87 36.13 -12.86
CA ASN A 905 34.57 35.28 -11.71
C ASN A 905 34.36 33.78 -12.05
N VAL A 906 34.61 33.36 -13.29
CA VAL A 906 34.48 31.96 -13.72
C VAL A 906 35.81 31.44 -14.23
N TYR A 907 35.96 30.11 -14.20
CA TYR A 907 37.12 29.40 -14.73
C TYR A 907 36.74 28.76 -16.07
N PHE A 908 37.62 28.89 -17.06
CA PHE A 908 37.44 28.24 -18.36
C PHE A 908 38.76 27.72 -18.93
N ILE A 909 38.65 26.69 -19.78
CA ILE A 909 39.75 26.03 -20.46
C ILE A 909 39.44 26.02 -21.95
N ILE A 910 40.39 26.49 -22.77
CA ILE A 910 40.41 26.27 -24.21
C ILE A 910 41.61 25.40 -24.50
N LYS A 911 41.38 24.18 -25.02
CA LYS A 911 42.41 23.15 -25.10
C LYS A 911 42.44 22.43 -26.44
N ASN A 912 43.63 22.24 -26.99
CA ASN A 912 43.84 21.45 -28.20
C ASN A 912 42.98 21.92 -29.39
N CYS A 913 42.72 23.23 -29.47
CA CYS A 913 41.96 23.83 -30.55
C CYS A 913 42.90 24.35 -31.64
N THR A 914 42.49 24.28 -32.91
CA THR A 914 43.23 24.87 -34.04
C THR A 914 42.45 26.04 -34.64
N ILE A 915 43.03 27.24 -34.66
CA ILE A 915 42.37 28.45 -35.15
C ILE A 915 43.28 29.21 -36.12
N TYR A 916 42.81 29.42 -37.35
CA TYR A 916 43.59 30.06 -38.42
C TYR A 916 42.72 30.98 -39.28
N ASN A 917 43.35 31.79 -40.15
CA ASN A 917 42.71 32.79 -41.01
C ASN A 917 41.88 33.88 -40.29
N ALA A 918 42.10 34.14 -39.00
CA ALA A 918 41.48 35.28 -38.33
C ALA A 918 41.93 36.60 -38.98
N GLY A 919 41.05 37.60 -38.95
CA GLY A 919 41.10 38.85 -39.70
C GLY A 919 42.34 39.73 -39.50
N SER A 920 42.43 40.77 -40.33
CA SER A 920 43.57 41.71 -40.37
C SER A 920 43.35 42.98 -39.55
N GLY A 921 42.17 43.13 -38.93
CA GLY A 921 41.81 44.25 -38.09
C GLY A 921 42.77 44.40 -36.89
N PRO A 922 42.90 45.60 -36.33
CA PRO A 922 43.88 45.89 -35.28
C PRO A 922 43.65 45.11 -33.98
N ASN A 923 42.48 44.49 -33.81
CA ASN A 923 42.07 43.75 -32.62
C ASN A 923 41.69 42.29 -32.92
N ASP A 924 42.02 41.79 -34.11
CA ASP A 924 41.63 40.47 -34.59
C ASP A 924 42.67 39.44 -34.18
N ALA A 925 42.22 38.26 -33.73
CA ALA A 925 43.12 37.19 -33.33
C ALA A 925 42.50 35.81 -33.54
N GLY A 926 43.34 34.77 -33.61
CA GLY A 926 42.87 33.40 -33.51
C GLY A 926 42.05 33.18 -32.23
N ILE A 927 42.69 33.39 -31.06
CA ILE A 927 41.99 33.45 -29.77
C ILE A 927 42.14 34.84 -29.16
N LYS A 928 41.03 35.45 -28.75
CA LYS A 928 40.97 36.74 -28.09
C LYS A 928 40.32 36.63 -26.72
N LEU A 929 41.01 37.09 -25.68
CA LEU A 929 40.43 37.31 -24.36
C LEU A 929 40.33 38.82 -24.08
N TYR A 930 39.14 39.28 -23.77
CA TYR A 930 38.85 40.69 -23.53
C TYR A 930 38.28 40.87 -22.13
N ASN A 931 38.96 41.60 -21.25
CA ASN A 931 38.44 41.86 -19.90
C ASN A 931 38.11 40.58 -19.11
N THR A 932 38.97 39.56 -19.22
CA THR A 932 38.69 38.21 -18.72
C THR A 932 39.75 37.72 -17.74
N ASN A 933 39.34 36.96 -16.71
CA ASN A 933 40.22 36.37 -15.71
C ASN A 933 40.13 34.84 -15.66
N ASN A 934 41.11 34.20 -15.04
CA ASN A 934 41.10 32.78 -14.65
C ASN A 934 40.93 31.77 -15.80
N GLY A 935 41.30 32.15 -17.03
CA GLY A 935 41.29 31.30 -18.21
C GLY A 935 42.58 30.51 -18.39
N THR A 936 42.49 29.28 -18.89
CA THR A 936 43.64 28.48 -19.31
C THR A 936 43.54 28.17 -20.81
N LEU A 937 44.50 28.67 -21.58
CA LEU A 937 44.69 28.34 -22.99
C LEU A 937 45.85 27.35 -23.09
N THR A 938 45.59 26.10 -23.46
CA THR A 938 46.63 25.06 -23.48
C THR A 938 46.64 24.20 -24.73
N LEU A 939 47.81 23.94 -25.30
CA LEU A 939 48.01 23.10 -26.48
C LEU A 939 47.21 23.56 -27.73
N ASN A 940 46.82 24.83 -27.81
CA ASN A 940 46.09 25.35 -28.97
C ASN A 940 47.06 25.73 -30.08
N ASN A 941 46.63 25.61 -31.33
CA ASN A 941 47.36 26.06 -32.51
C ASN A 941 46.65 27.28 -33.13
N CYS A 942 47.14 28.47 -32.83
CA CYS A 942 46.67 29.75 -33.37
C CYS A 942 47.65 30.31 -34.42
N SER A 943 48.03 29.48 -35.39
CA SER A 943 48.99 29.86 -36.45
C SER A 943 48.28 30.34 -37.72
N ASN A 944 48.99 31.05 -38.60
CA ASN A 944 48.48 31.50 -39.91
C ASN A 944 47.26 32.44 -39.83
N ASN A 945 47.26 33.40 -38.90
CA ASN A 945 46.25 34.45 -38.82
C ASN A 945 46.77 35.77 -39.42
N TYR A 946 45.86 36.59 -39.99
CA TYR A 946 46.22 37.85 -40.66
C TYR A 946 46.64 38.96 -39.70
N ARG A 947 46.58 38.72 -38.38
CA ARG A 947 47.06 39.66 -37.36
C ARG A 947 47.75 38.96 -36.19
N TYR A 948 47.00 38.58 -35.15
CA TYR A 948 47.55 37.95 -33.94
C TYR A 948 47.15 36.48 -33.85
N GLY A 949 48.03 35.63 -33.31
CA GLY A 949 47.64 34.27 -32.94
C GLY A 949 46.75 34.26 -31.70
N ILE A 950 47.29 34.73 -30.56
CA ILE A 950 46.58 34.87 -29.29
C ILE A 950 46.68 36.32 -28.81
N TYR A 951 45.55 36.94 -28.47
CA TYR A 951 45.48 38.33 -28.03
C TYR A 951 44.71 38.48 -26.71
N LEU A 952 45.34 39.04 -25.67
CA LEU A 952 44.69 39.40 -24.41
C LEU A 952 44.68 40.91 -24.27
N THR A 953 43.51 41.49 -23.96
CA THR A 953 43.36 42.94 -23.88
C THR A 953 42.36 43.42 -22.83
N ASN A 954 42.45 44.69 -22.46
CA ASN A 954 41.58 45.39 -21.52
C ASN A 954 41.49 44.73 -20.14
N THR A 955 42.60 44.71 -19.40
CA THR A 955 42.68 44.33 -17.98
C THR A 955 42.46 42.84 -17.68
N CYS A 956 42.93 41.95 -18.56
CA CYS A 956 42.93 40.51 -18.27
C CYS A 956 43.89 40.17 -17.11
N GLN A 957 43.48 39.26 -16.22
CA GLN A 957 44.27 38.85 -15.04
C GLN A 957 44.26 37.34 -14.81
N ASN A 958 45.33 36.79 -14.23
CA ASN A 958 45.39 35.38 -13.79
C ASN A 958 45.05 34.36 -14.89
N ASN A 959 45.38 34.65 -16.16
CA ASN A 959 45.22 33.69 -17.24
C ASN A 959 46.54 32.96 -17.51
N THR A 960 46.45 31.69 -17.90
CA THR A 960 47.61 30.85 -18.22
C THR A 960 47.57 30.44 -19.69
N LEU A 961 48.64 30.73 -20.42
CA LEU A 961 48.88 30.33 -21.81
C LEU A 961 50.01 29.30 -21.80
N SER A 962 49.70 28.01 -21.98
CA SER A 962 50.67 26.94 -21.85
C SER A 962 50.76 26.04 -23.10
N GLY A 963 51.96 25.85 -23.65
CA GLY A 963 52.16 24.85 -24.73
C GLY A 963 51.44 25.14 -26.05
N ASN A 964 50.97 26.37 -26.27
CA ASN A 964 50.29 26.76 -27.50
C ASN A 964 51.30 27.02 -28.64
N ILE A 965 50.84 26.90 -29.88
CA ILE A 965 51.58 27.20 -31.11
C ILE A 965 50.91 28.41 -31.76
N ALA A 966 51.64 29.51 -31.96
CA ALA A 966 51.15 30.74 -32.57
C ALA A 966 52.17 31.22 -33.61
N ASN A 967 52.34 30.43 -34.66
CA ASN A 967 53.34 30.67 -35.70
C ASN A 967 52.75 31.35 -36.93
N ASP A 968 53.62 31.90 -37.78
CA ASP A 968 53.26 32.33 -39.14
C ASP A 968 52.08 33.33 -39.18
N ASN A 969 51.90 34.12 -38.13
CA ASN A 969 50.91 35.19 -38.08
C ASN A 969 51.50 36.49 -38.66
N ASN A 970 50.67 37.28 -39.33
CA ASN A 970 51.14 38.48 -40.04
C ASN A 970 51.56 39.65 -39.12
N TRP A 971 51.40 39.53 -37.82
CA TRP A 971 51.93 40.48 -36.83
C TRP A 971 52.58 39.73 -35.67
N CYS A 972 51.90 39.56 -34.53
CA CYS A 972 52.45 38.89 -33.35
C CYS A 972 51.88 37.49 -33.15
N GLY A 973 52.70 36.55 -32.67
CA GLY A 973 52.21 35.24 -32.25
C GLY A 973 51.31 35.36 -31.02
N ILE A 974 51.85 35.91 -29.92
CA ILE A 974 51.11 36.18 -28.68
C ILE A 974 51.22 37.67 -28.36
N TYR A 975 50.09 38.34 -28.11
CA TYR A 975 50.06 39.76 -27.74
C TYR A 975 49.26 40.00 -26.45
N LEU A 976 49.86 40.69 -25.49
CA LEU A 976 49.21 41.20 -24.28
C LEU A 976 49.15 42.73 -24.32
N LEU A 977 47.95 43.30 -24.16
CA LEU A 977 47.74 44.74 -23.99
C LEU A 977 47.02 44.99 -22.65
N ASN A 978 47.55 45.89 -21.82
CA ASN A 978 46.95 46.27 -20.53
C ASN A 978 46.57 45.05 -19.65
N SER A 979 47.42 44.03 -19.56
CA SER A 979 47.13 42.78 -18.84
C SER A 979 48.21 42.43 -17.81
N ILE A 980 47.82 41.83 -16.69
CA ILE A 980 48.72 41.55 -15.55
C ILE A 980 48.57 40.12 -15.05
N TYR A 981 49.60 39.59 -14.39
CA TYR A 981 49.58 38.22 -13.83
C TYR A 981 49.22 37.13 -14.85
N ILE A 982 49.67 37.31 -16.10
CA ILE A 982 49.55 36.31 -17.15
C ILE A 982 50.80 35.41 -17.13
N VAL A 983 50.58 34.10 -17.20
CA VAL A 983 51.66 33.11 -17.31
C VAL A 983 51.72 32.59 -18.74
N ILE A 984 52.78 32.92 -19.48
CA ILE A 984 53.06 32.45 -20.84
C ILE A 984 54.18 31.40 -20.74
N SER A 985 53.83 30.11 -20.77
CA SER A 985 54.78 29.00 -20.52
C SER A 985 54.84 27.98 -21.66
N GLY A 986 56.03 27.61 -22.12
CA GLY A 986 56.21 26.48 -23.06
C GLY A 986 55.58 26.66 -24.46
N ASN A 987 55.21 27.87 -24.85
CA ASN A 987 54.56 28.15 -26.14
C ASN A 987 55.60 28.27 -27.26
N THR A 988 55.18 28.00 -28.50
CA THR A 988 55.98 28.26 -29.71
C THR A 988 55.34 29.39 -30.50
N ALA A 989 56.01 30.56 -30.58
CA ALA A 989 55.56 31.74 -31.29
C ALA A 989 56.64 32.21 -32.29
N SER A 990 56.81 31.43 -33.35
CA SER A 990 57.90 31.52 -34.34
C SER A 990 57.37 31.95 -35.71
N PHE A 991 58.22 32.48 -36.58
CA PHE A 991 57.86 32.82 -37.97
C PHE A 991 56.73 33.88 -38.16
N ASN A 992 56.37 34.64 -37.11
CA ASN A 992 55.45 35.79 -37.19
C ASN A 992 56.11 37.08 -37.72
N ASN A 993 55.46 37.85 -38.61
CA ASN A 993 56.11 38.97 -39.32
C ASN A 993 56.64 40.12 -38.43
N GLU A 994 56.09 40.33 -37.23
CA GLU A 994 56.53 41.39 -36.31
C GLU A 994 57.26 40.83 -35.09
N ASN A 995 56.54 40.36 -34.06
CA ASN A 995 57.17 39.81 -32.85
C ASN A 995 56.65 38.39 -32.53
N GLY A 996 57.49 37.57 -31.89
CA GLY A 996 57.03 36.28 -31.35
C GLY A 996 56.01 36.49 -30.23
N ILE A 997 56.45 37.13 -29.15
CA ILE A 997 55.63 37.48 -27.98
C ILE A 997 55.74 38.99 -27.73
N GLN A 998 54.61 39.70 -27.63
CA GLN A 998 54.56 41.14 -27.37
C GLN A 998 53.75 41.45 -26.10
N LEU A 999 54.28 42.34 -25.27
CA LEU A 999 53.63 42.92 -24.09
C LEU A 999 53.62 44.44 -24.23
N GLU A 1000 52.45 45.06 -24.10
CA GLU A 1000 52.26 46.51 -24.08
C GLU A 1000 51.45 46.92 -22.85
N ASN A 1001 51.97 47.88 -22.06
CA ASN A 1001 51.37 48.32 -20.80
C ASN A 1001 50.99 47.15 -19.86
N SER A 1002 51.77 46.06 -19.89
CA SER A 1002 51.42 44.78 -19.28
C SER A 1002 52.47 44.36 -18.24
N ASN A 1003 52.14 44.58 -16.97
CA ASN A 1003 53.07 44.41 -15.84
C ASN A 1003 52.90 43.06 -15.12
N TYR A 1004 53.91 42.61 -14.38
CA TYR A 1004 53.83 41.44 -13.50
C TYR A 1004 53.45 40.11 -14.19
N ASN A 1005 53.87 39.92 -15.44
CA ASN A 1005 53.65 38.69 -16.21
C ASN A 1005 54.89 37.78 -16.19
N GLN A 1006 54.71 36.50 -16.51
CA GLN A 1006 55.79 35.52 -16.57
C GLN A 1006 55.89 34.92 -17.98
N ILE A 1007 57.08 34.94 -18.59
CA ILE A 1007 57.39 34.39 -19.91
C ILE A 1007 58.45 33.31 -19.72
N ILE A 1008 58.02 32.04 -19.73
CA ILE A 1008 58.82 30.90 -19.26
C ILE A 1008 58.94 29.82 -20.35
N ASN A 1009 60.15 29.32 -20.64
CA ASN A 1009 60.36 28.14 -21.49
C ASN A 1009 59.73 28.22 -22.91
N ASN A 1010 59.48 29.41 -23.44
CA ASN A 1010 58.88 29.59 -24.76
C ASN A 1010 59.93 29.53 -25.87
N LYS A 1011 59.48 29.19 -27.08
CA LYS A 1011 60.28 29.23 -28.31
C LYS A 1011 59.80 30.35 -29.23
N ALA A 1012 60.62 31.38 -29.41
CA ALA A 1012 60.38 32.48 -30.34
C ALA A 1012 61.54 32.58 -31.32
N SER A 1013 61.49 31.79 -32.39
CA SER A 1013 62.61 31.63 -33.34
C SER A 1013 62.24 31.97 -34.79
N PHE A 1014 63.20 32.43 -35.60
CA PHE A 1014 62.94 32.88 -36.98
C PHE A 1014 63.81 32.25 -38.07
N ALA A 1015 63.46 32.54 -39.33
CA ALA A 1015 64.33 32.35 -40.50
C ALA A 1015 64.35 33.54 -41.49
N ASN A 1016 63.33 34.41 -41.60
CA ASN A 1016 63.40 35.71 -42.32
C ASN A 1016 62.18 36.65 -42.03
N ASN A 1017 62.43 37.84 -41.45
CA ASN A 1017 61.54 39.04 -41.31
C ASN A 1017 60.89 39.46 -39.96
N SER A 1018 61.05 38.80 -38.80
CA SER A 1018 60.55 39.36 -37.50
C SER A 1018 61.46 40.42 -36.89
N ILE A 1019 60.86 41.46 -36.30
CA ILE A 1019 61.55 42.47 -35.49
C ILE A 1019 62.14 41.84 -34.22
N SER A 1020 61.32 41.30 -33.30
CA SER A 1020 61.81 40.76 -32.02
C SER A 1020 61.25 39.40 -31.65
N GLY A 1021 62.04 38.56 -30.98
CA GLY A 1021 61.53 37.31 -30.40
C GLY A 1021 60.53 37.58 -29.27
N VAL A 1022 60.91 38.46 -28.33
CA VAL A 1022 60.06 38.96 -27.25
C VAL A 1022 60.18 40.50 -27.19
N PHE A 1023 59.07 41.22 -27.22
CA PHE A 1023 59.02 42.69 -27.20
C PHE A 1023 58.17 43.20 -26.03
N LEU A 1024 58.74 44.05 -25.18
CA LEU A 1024 58.06 44.69 -24.06
C LEU A 1024 58.06 46.21 -24.29
N ASN A 1025 56.88 46.82 -24.23
CA ASN A 1025 56.70 48.26 -24.30
C ASN A 1025 55.93 48.77 -23.07
N ASN A 1026 56.50 49.72 -22.33
CA ASN A 1026 55.95 50.25 -21.08
C ASN A 1026 55.43 49.15 -20.13
N SER A 1027 56.17 48.04 -20.03
CA SER A 1027 55.73 46.80 -19.38
C SER A 1027 56.76 46.40 -18.32
N HIS A 1028 56.40 46.57 -17.06
CA HIS A 1028 57.30 46.49 -15.91
C HIS A 1028 57.17 45.21 -15.09
N TYR A 1029 58.19 44.88 -14.31
CA TYR A 1029 58.14 43.80 -13.33
C TYR A 1029 57.78 42.42 -13.91
N ASN A 1030 58.11 42.15 -15.17
CA ASN A 1030 57.90 40.85 -15.80
C ASN A 1030 59.12 39.93 -15.58
N LEU A 1031 58.85 38.62 -15.54
CA LEU A 1031 59.84 37.57 -15.34
C LEU A 1031 60.04 36.79 -16.65
N ILE A 1032 61.24 36.80 -17.22
CA ILE A 1032 61.52 36.19 -18.54
C ILE A 1032 62.69 35.20 -18.41
N TYR A 1033 62.41 33.89 -18.40
CA TYR A 1033 63.47 32.88 -18.24
C TYR A 1033 63.22 31.55 -18.94
N GLY A 1034 64.29 30.80 -19.20
CA GLY A 1034 64.21 29.48 -19.84
C GLY A 1034 63.82 29.50 -21.32
N ASN A 1035 63.63 30.67 -21.93
CA ASN A 1035 63.12 30.78 -23.30
C ASN A 1035 64.22 30.53 -24.34
N ARG A 1036 63.87 29.90 -25.45
CA ARG A 1036 64.74 29.75 -26.63
C ARG A 1036 64.37 30.79 -27.69
N ILE A 1037 65.21 31.81 -27.82
CA ILE A 1037 64.96 32.98 -28.66
C ILE A 1037 66.08 33.09 -29.70
N CYS A 1038 65.79 32.73 -30.95
CA CYS A 1038 66.84 32.58 -31.96
C CYS A 1038 66.46 33.17 -33.33
N ASN A 1039 67.46 33.59 -34.10
CA ASN A 1039 67.35 34.01 -35.50
C ASN A 1039 66.40 35.19 -35.76
N ASN A 1040 66.11 36.03 -34.77
CA ASN A 1040 65.25 37.21 -34.94
C ASN A 1040 66.02 38.38 -35.60
N THR A 1041 65.38 39.14 -36.50
CA THR A 1041 66.11 40.07 -37.39
C THR A 1041 66.65 41.32 -36.70
N LYS A 1042 65.97 41.85 -35.68
CA LYS A 1042 66.50 42.95 -34.85
C LYS A 1042 66.91 42.46 -33.47
N TYR A 1043 65.97 41.95 -32.68
CA TYR A 1043 66.21 41.70 -31.25
C TYR A 1043 65.77 40.30 -30.80
N GLY A 1044 66.54 39.66 -29.93
CA GLY A 1044 66.05 38.51 -29.16
C GLY A 1044 64.96 38.98 -28.20
N ILE A 1045 65.34 39.78 -27.20
CA ILE A 1045 64.43 40.50 -26.31
C ILE A 1045 64.61 42.01 -26.51
N CYS A 1046 63.52 42.75 -26.64
CA CYS A 1046 63.51 44.22 -26.70
C CYS A 1046 62.71 44.79 -25.51
N LEU A 1047 63.34 45.67 -24.74
CA LEU A 1047 62.72 46.39 -23.63
C LEU A 1047 62.64 47.89 -23.98
N ASN A 1048 61.45 48.33 -24.38
CA ASN A 1048 61.15 49.74 -24.62
C ASN A 1048 60.41 50.32 -23.41
N GLN A 1049 60.98 51.34 -22.76
CA GLN A 1049 60.41 51.99 -21.57
C GLN A 1049 59.93 50.99 -20.48
N SER A 1050 60.60 49.84 -20.37
CA SER A 1050 60.13 48.67 -19.62
C SER A 1050 61.09 48.33 -18.47
N ASN A 1051 60.90 49.01 -17.34
CA ASN A 1051 61.73 48.91 -16.13
C ASN A 1051 61.44 47.67 -15.26
N TYR A 1052 62.45 47.24 -14.50
CA TYR A 1052 62.35 46.21 -13.47
C TYR A 1052 61.95 44.82 -13.97
N ASN A 1053 62.20 44.52 -15.25
CA ASN A 1053 62.05 43.18 -15.78
C ASN A 1053 63.28 42.33 -15.40
N VAL A 1054 63.05 41.06 -15.06
CA VAL A 1054 64.07 40.10 -14.64
C VAL A 1054 64.27 39.07 -15.75
N ILE A 1055 65.51 38.96 -16.27
CA ILE A 1055 65.82 38.13 -17.44
C ILE A 1055 67.03 37.22 -17.14
N TYR A 1056 66.80 35.90 -17.06
CA TYR A 1056 67.86 34.91 -16.80
C TYR A 1056 67.61 33.58 -17.53
N ASP A 1057 68.61 32.72 -17.67
CA ASP A 1057 68.50 31.36 -18.25
C ASP A 1057 67.83 31.27 -19.64
N ASN A 1058 67.93 32.30 -20.46
CA ASN A 1058 67.42 32.28 -21.84
C ASN A 1058 68.51 31.84 -22.83
N ILE A 1059 68.13 31.03 -23.81
CA ILE A 1059 69.02 30.55 -24.88
C ILE A 1059 68.87 31.45 -26.10
N PHE A 1060 69.92 32.22 -26.42
CA PHE A 1060 69.98 33.08 -27.60
C PHE A 1060 70.89 32.51 -28.69
N CYS A 1061 70.45 32.53 -29.94
CA CYS A 1061 71.27 32.11 -31.08
C CYS A 1061 70.88 32.80 -32.38
N GLY A 1062 71.83 33.42 -33.10
CA GLY A 1062 71.58 33.98 -34.44
C GLY A 1062 70.68 35.22 -34.52
N ASN A 1063 70.40 35.91 -33.42
CA ASN A 1063 69.64 37.17 -33.43
C ASN A 1063 70.51 38.36 -33.85
N GLY A 1064 69.91 39.44 -34.38
CA GLY A 1064 70.62 40.70 -34.66
C GLY A 1064 71.33 41.26 -33.41
N LEU A 1065 70.57 41.42 -32.32
CA LEU A 1065 71.07 41.70 -30.97
C LEU A 1065 70.29 40.85 -29.97
N ASN A 1066 70.97 40.18 -29.04
CA ASN A 1066 70.29 39.26 -28.12
C ASN A 1066 69.31 39.97 -27.18
N ILE A 1067 69.72 41.11 -26.61
CA ILE A 1067 68.88 41.93 -25.72
C ILE A 1067 69.11 43.42 -26.06
N PHE A 1068 68.02 44.17 -26.28
CA PHE A 1068 68.03 45.62 -26.48
C PHE A 1068 67.25 46.35 -25.38
N THR A 1069 67.81 47.47 -24.93
CA THR A 1069 67.29 48.33 -23.87
C THR A 1069 67.44 49.79 -24.31
N GLU A 1070 66.37 50.59 -24.28
CA GLU A 1070 66.48 52.04 -24.52
C GLU A 1070 67.22 52.76 -23.37
N PRO A 1071 67.85 53.94 -23.61
CA PRO A 1071 68.77 54.63 -22.67
C PRO A 1071 68.24 55.02 -21.28
N GLU A 1072 66.99 54.70 -20.93
CA GLU A 1072 66.38 55.00 -19.62
C GLU A 1072 65.75 53.76 -18.95
N THR A 1073 66.10 52.55 -19.41
CA THR A 1073 65.51 51.30 -18.88
C THR A 1073 66.38 50.63 -17.80
N GLU A 1074 65.84 50.48 -16.59
CA GLU A 1074 66.48 49.72 -15.49
C GLU A 1074 66.18 48.22 -15.63
N THR A 1075 67.21 47.41 -15.89
CA THR A 1075 67.08 45.93 -15.94
C THR A 1075 67.55 45.30 -14.62
N GLY A 1076 66.69 44.48 -14.02
CA GLY A 1076 66.99 43.78 -12.78
C GLY A 1076 67.68 42.44 -13.06
N GLY A 1077 69.02 42.43 -13.02
CA GLY A 1077 69.83 41.22 -13.10
C GLY A 1077 69.86 40.55 -14.48
N THR A 1078 70.84 40.93 -15.31
CA THR A 1078 71.19 40.19 -16.54
C THR A 1078 72.35 39.24 -16.23
N SER A 1079 72.10 37.93 -16.22
CA SER A 1079 73.17 36.93 -16.15
C SER A 1079 73.24 36.14 -17.46
N GLY A 1080 74.33 36.34 -18.20
CA GLY A 1080 74.73 35.47 -19.33
C GLY A 1080 74.28 35.94 -20.71
N ALA A 1081 74.97 36.93 -21.28
CA ALA A 1081 74.98 37.18 -22.72
C ALA A 1081 76.42 37.44 -23.19
N GLY A 1082 77.20 36.37 -23.36
CA GLY A 1082 78.49 36.44 -24.03
C GLY A 1082 78.30 36.55 -25.54
N ASN A 1083 78.82 37.62 -26.14
CA ASN A 1083 79.05 37.71 -27.57
C ASN A 1083 80.11 36.67 -27.98
N GLY A 1084 79.77 35.80 -28.92
CA GLY A 1084 80.71 34.85 -29.50
C GLY A 1084 81.69 35.53 -30.45
N GLY A 1085 82.96 35.58 -30.07
CA GLY A 1085 84.09 35.89 -30.93
C GLY A 1085 85.36 35.19 -30.42
N GLY A 1086 85.61 33.98 -30.95
CA GLY A 1086 86.87 33.21 -30.99
C GLY A 1086 87.94 33.33 -29.88
N GLY A 1087 88.21 32.18 -29.23
CA GLY A 1087 89.58 31.76 -28.87
C GLY A 1087 90.00 31.81 -27.39
N GLY A 1088 90.24 30.64 -26.80
CA GLY A 1088 91.32 30.36 -25.84
C GLY A 1088 91.12 30.61 -24.33
N GLY A 1089 90.91 29.53 -23.58
CA GLY A 1089 91.56 29.22 -22.28
C GLY A 1089 91.08 29.89 -20.98
N GLY A 1090 90.86 29.05 -19.95
CA GLY A 1090 91.09 29.41 -18.53
C GLY A 1090 89.87 29.44 -17.61
N ASP A 1091 89.88 28.54 -16.61
CA ASP A 1091 88.93 28.42 -15.49
C ASP A 1091 88.69 29.70 -14.68
N LYS A 1092 87.46 29.87 -14.14
CA LYS A 1092 87.18 29.83 -12.68
C LYS A 1092 85.69 30.10 -12.38
N LYS A 1093 85.15 29.30 -11.46
CA LYS A 1093 83.90 29.53 -10.72
C LYS A 1093 84.08 30.73 -9.78
N GLU A 1094 83.09 31.62 -9.75
CA GLU A 1094 82.80 32.45 -8.58
C GLU A 1094 81.30 32.38 -8.29
N GLU A 1095 80.97 31.97 -7.07
CA GLU A 1095 79.65 32.05 -6.45
C GLU A 1095 79.32 33.52 -6.19
N ILE A 1096 78.10 33.95 -6.53
CA ILE A 1096 77.53 35.21 -6.07
C ILE A 1096 76.18 34.92 -5.41
N THR A 1097 76.16 35.21 -4.11
CA THR A 1097 75.04 35.16 -3.18
C THR A 1097 74.04 36.30 -3.47
N ILE A 1098 72.73 36.01 -3.52
CA ILE A 1098 71.66 37.02 -3.57
C ILE A 1098 71.02 37.11 -2.16
N PRO A 1099 70.70 38.32 -1.64
CA PRO A 1099 70.15 38.49 -0.30
C PRO A 1099 68.61 38.32 -0.25
N GLY A 1100 68.16 37.54 0.73
CA GLY A 1100 66.95 37.72 1.55
C GLY A 1100 65.61 38.08 0.88
N TYR A 1101 64.75 37.08 0.68
CA TYR A 1101 63.30 37.21 0.87
C TYR A 1101 62.79 36.02 1.70
N ASP A 1102 62.12 36.35 2.80
CA ASP A 1102 61.55 35.41 3.76
C ASP A 1102 60.37 34.62 3.18
N LEU A 1103 60.49 33.29 3.23
CA LEU A 1103 59.59 32.40 3.99
C LEU A 1103 58.07 32.58 3.81
N LEU A 1104 57.50 32.07 2.71
CA LEU A 1104 56.31 31.20 2.70
C LEU A 1104 56.00 30.80 1.25
N ILE A 1105 56.22 29.53 0.89
CA ILE A 1105 55.55 28.70 -0.13
C ILE A 1105 56.49 27.51 -0.37
N LEU A 1106 56.60 26.66 0.65
CA LEU A 1106 57.00 25.26 0.47
C LEU A 1106 56.58 24.48 1.71
N LEU A 1107 55.26 24.28 1.87
CA LEU A 1107 54.67 23.27 2.76
C LEU A 1107 53.16 23.24 2.47
N GLY A 1108 52.74 22.28 1.66
CA GLY A 1108 51.34 22.12 1.25
C GLY A 1108 51.04 20.76 0.62
N THR A 1109 51.78 19.73 1.01
CA THR A 1109 51.39 18.33 0.78
C THR A 1109 51.43 17.62 2.12
N VAL A 1110 50.35 16.86 2.39
CA VAL A 1110 50.14 15.97 3.55
C VAL A 1110 49.62 16.64 4.83
N ILE A 1111 48.30 16.85 4.90
CA ILE A 1111 47.35 16.35 5.92
C ILE A 1111 46.02 17.10 5.72
N ALA A 1112 45.05 16.39 5.13
CA ALA A 1112 43.62 16.59 5.40
C ALA A 1112 42.91 15.26 5.11
N PHE A 1113 43.30 14.24 5.87
CA PHE A 1113 42.46 13.08 6.13
C PHE A 1113 42.07 13.12 7.61
N ILE A 1114 40.78 12.87 7.84
CA ILE A 1114 40.06 12.73 9.12
C ILE A 1114 39.41 14.02 9.65
N GLY A 1115 38.08 14.07 9.47
CA GLY A 1115 37.21 14.62 10.51
C GLY A 1115 36.19 15.66 10.05
N ILE A 1116 35.22 15.27 9.21
CA ILE A 1116 33.76 15.44 9.42
C ILE A 1116 33.06 14.95 8.14
N ILE A 1117 32.72 13.66 8.17
CA ILE A 1117 31.66 13.05 7.37
C ILE A 1117 30.74 12.37 8.39
N PRO A 1118 29.46 12.75 8.47
CA PRO A 1118 28.40 11.82 8.76
C PRO A 1118 27.61 11.56 7.47
N ILE A 1119 27.77 10.32 6.97
CA ILE A 1119 26.68 9.41 6.57
C ILE A 1119 25.59 10.03 5.68
N ILE A 1120 25.69 9.81 4.36
CA ILE A 1120 24.51 9.68 3.48
C ILE A 1120 24.72 8.50 2.52
N ILE A 1121 24.39 7.30 3.00
CA ILE A 1121 23.76 6.25 2.19
C ILE A 1121 22.56 5.74 2.99
N TYR A 1122 21.38 6.33 2.75
CA TYR A 1122 20.13 5.58 2.56
C TYR A 1122 18.98 6.51 2.12
N LYS A 1123 18.18 5.99 1.17
CA LYS A 1123 17.00 6.56 0.49
C LYS A 1123 17.34 7.56 -0.62
N LYS A 1124 17.18 7.27 -1.92
CA LYS A 1124 16.18 6.41 -2.60
C LYS A 1124 14.79 6.49 -1.97
N ARG A 1125 14.12 7.61 -2.24
CA ARG A 1125 12.66 7.70 -2.36
C ARG A 1125 12.36 8.60 -3.55
N LEU A 1126 12.16 7.95 -4.70
CA LEU A 1126 11.22 8.20 -5.80
C LEU A 1126 11.36 6.89 -6.62
N ARG A 1127 10.41 5.98 -6.87
CA ARG A 1127 8.93 5.98 -6.84
C ARG A 1127 8.31 7.31 -7.17
#